data_AF-A0A7V2ZM77-F1
#
_entry.id   AF-A0A7V2ZM77-F1
#
_cell.length_a   1.000
_cell.length_b   1.000
_cell.length_c   1.000
_cell.angle_alpha   90.00
_cell.angle_beta   90.00
_cell.angle_gamma   90.00
#
_symmetry.space_group_name_H-M   'P 1'
#
loop_
_entity.id
_entity.type
_entity.pdbx_description
1 polymer ?
#
loop_
_entity_poly.entity_id
_entity_poly.type
_entity_poly.pdbx_seq_one_letter_code
_entity_poly.pdbx_strand_id
1 'polypeptide(L)'
;MKRATLLFILFLLTPVLLAQESQTFLALKSTGVEDFIKLHPEYDGRGTIIFVLDTGVDLGVDGLIKTSEGKVKVIDVQDFTGEGEMNFYPAEMTSVDGNTVLENTDHNFSVKANTEKLLTSADNKYFIGAFPEKHLINSNSGSADLNGNGSTDDVYYFVVYKTNDNYWVVYLDINGNGDVTDDKPLRTYKENFDSFTIRREKGLPPFTMALNIFPDENKVVFFFDDGSHGTHCAGIAAGCNIGEVGINGVAPGANIIALKIGHNNYPGGATVNESMKKAYLYADKISRERKEPCIVSMSYGIGSEIENRSELENFLAKLLKENPYLYVSVSNGNEGPGISSAGLPASSNYVFSSGAVLAKEVARDNYGNELPNDIILHFSSRGGEVSKPDVISPGAATSTVPNFTGMDKFWGTSMACPYSAGVMALLLSAAQKEFPEVKIPSQLLFKIIRESAVYWKQYTVLDQGGGFINVLNAYELMRKFLNNGEHKKFETYSISSFAPNQPDNKANNLYIRDGSFLTGDEVFSFSIKRENSIKSDKFYRTYNLKSDSDWLKLIQKKTYIRNDQPATVNVKLDKSKLKNPGLYTAKIIATRDDASSFPEFEMLATVVIPYEFNSLNNYRMNWKDETVQQGMIKRYFIKLPAGQNAMKITLSRDKLSKKYSRCRYFLHNNDGIQVDVSSVLYSVNNDEKIENYYYDLKPGIYEIIVDGFFLASEPSTYNLEVEFISVSQIGNDYLTEEQSSIEVVNYFNEAKTYNLSGELSGVKKNYFVTVNGSGTLKIPFKIYKGERSKEFQFSLSREDFNKVTDFSFQILDSTGKAIVKNAISYRSGGEVSAELPEGKDSVEYVLELVPAFVNKEQSAKVKIEEKIYFSSPVPIEVKCVGKSSVTLYPNNLKRLDIKYVKPDLKYSEDYNGFGKINFKSVSTNKNEYELPINFKY
;
A
#
# COMPACT_ATOMS: atom_id res chain seq x y z
N MET A 1 -54.30 65.34 -0.91
CA MET A 1 -55.41 64.71 -0.18
C MET A 1 -55.51 63.26 -0.59
N LYS A 2 -55.69 62.39 0.41
CA LYS A 2 -55.79 60.92 0.36
C LYS A 2 -56.91 60.40 -0.57
N ARG A 3 -56.66 59.29 -1.28
CA ARG A 3 -57.55 58.17 -1.70
C ARG A 3 -56.60 57.10 -2.27
N ALA A 4 -56.26 55.97 -1.63
CA ALA A 4 -57.05 54.81 -1.23
C ALA A 4 -57.95 54.25 -2.35
N THR A 5 -57.55 53.13 -2.98
CA THR A 5 -58.26 51.82 -2.97
C THR A 5 -57.54 50.78 -3.88
N LEU A 6 -57.29 49.59 -3.30
CA LEU A 6 -57.00 48.23 -3.82
C LEU A 6 -56.59 48.00 -5.30
N LEU A 7 -55.54 47.18 -5.49
CA LEU A 7 -55.63 46.02 -6.38
C LEU A 7 -54.71 44.87 -5.89
N PHE A 8 -55.29 43.67 -5.83
CA PHE A 8 -54.67 42.37 -5.53
C PHE A 8 -53.50 42.06 -6.49
N ILE A 9 -52.35 41.63 -5.97
CA ILE A 9 -51.39 40.80 -6.73
C ILE A 9 -51.12 39.54 -5.92
N LEU A 10 -51.55 38.43 -6.51
CA LEU A 10 -51.39 37.06 -6.07
C LEU A 10 -49.89 36.70 -6.13
N PHE A 11 -49.25 36.46 -4.98
CA PHE A 11 -47.94 35.81 -4.95
C PHE A 11 -48.14 34.30 -5.07
N LEU A 12 -47.85 33.77 -6.26
CA LEU A 12 -47.64 32.34 -6.49
C LEU A 12 -46.33 31.93 -5.79
N LEU A 13 -46.45 31.45 -4.54
CA LEU A 13 -45.41 30.68 -3.86
C LEU A 13 -45.41 29.27 -4.46
N THR A 14 -44.55 29.04 -5.46
CA THR A 14 -44.15 27.68 -5.82
C THR A 14 -43.25 27.14 -4.71
N PRO A 15 -43.57 25.99 -4.07
CA PRO A 15 -42.63 25.37 -3.16
C PRO A 15 -41.51 24.76 -4.01
N VAL A 16 -40.32 25.36 -3.95
CA VAL A 16 -39.09 24.66 -4.34
C VAL A 16 -38.89 23.59 -3.28
N LEU A 17 -39.37 22.38 -3.53
CA LEU A 17 -38.85 21.20 -2.87
C LEU A 17 -37.39 21.09 -3.28
N LEU A 18 -36.48 21.64 -2.47
CA LEU A 18 -35.10 21.17 -2.48
C LEU A 18 -35.17 19.70 -2.07
N ALA A 19 -34.98 18.80 -3.04
CA ALA A 19 -34.67 17.42 -2.73
C ALA A 19 -33.41 17.43 -1.88
N GLN A 20 -33.56 17.19 -0.58
CA GLN A 20 -32.43 16.94 0.29
C GLN A 20 -31.78 15.66 -0.24
N GLU A 21 -30.64 15.79 -0.92
CA GLU A 21 -29.88 14.62 -1.32
C GLU A 21 -29.57 13.81 -0.05
N SER A 22 -29.93 12.52 -0.06
CA SER A 22 -29.61 11.62 1.03
C SER A 22 -28.09 11.54 1.19
N GLN A 23 -27.60 11.66 2.43
CA GLN A 23 -26.19 11.52 2.76
C GLN A 23 -25.63 10.20 2.22
N THR A 24 -24.50 10.25 1.53
CA THR A 24 -23.86 9.12 0.85
C THR A 24 -22.53 8.79 1.52
N PHE A 25 -22.48 7.62 2.16
CA PHE A 25 -21.31 7.13 2.91
C PHE A 25 -20.34 6.30 2.04
N LEU A 26 -20.86 5.74 0.96
CA LEU A 26 -20.14 4.94 -0.03
C LEU A 26 -20.71 5.30 -1.41
N ALA A 27 -19.83 5.56 -2.39
CA ALA A 27 -20.26 6.04 -3.69
C ALA A 27 -20.88 4.93 -4.56
N LEU A 28 -22.16 4.58 -4.34
CA LEU A 28 -22.86 3.51 -5.06
C LEU A 28 -23.59 3.99 -6.31
N LYS A 29 -24.00 5.26 -6.34
CA LYS A 29 -24.78 5.82 -7.44
C LYS A 29 -23.92 6.13 -8.66
N SER A 30 -22.76 6.75 -8.46
CA SER A 30 -21.84 7.16 -9.53
C SER A 30 -21.27 5.98 -10.36
N THR A 31 -21.26 4.78 -9.80
CA THR A 31 -20.81 3.52 -10.44
C THR A 31 -21.97 2.67 -10.98
N GLY A 32 -23.22 3.11 -10.80
CA GLY A 32 -24.43 2.39 -11.19
C GLY A 32 -24.80 1.20 -10.29
N VAL A 33 -24.12 0.99 -9.15
CA VAL A 33 -24.42 -0.12 -8.23
C VAL A 33 -25.81 0.01 -7.63
N GLU A 34 -26.16 1.20 -7.15
CA GLU A 34 -27.48 1.46 -6.56
C GLU A 34 -28.60 1.17 -7.58
N ASP A 35 -28.44 1.66 -8.82
CA ASP A 35 -29.42 1.46 -9.89
C ASP A 35 -29.48 -0.01 -10.34
N PHE A 36 -28.34 -0.70 -10.41
CA PHE A 36 -28.27 -2.11 -10.76
C PHE A 36 -29.05 -2.98 -9.77
N ILE A 37 -28.86 -2.79 -8.46
CA ILE A 37 -29.57 -3.55 -7.43
C ILE A 37 -31.07 -3.24 -7.45
N LYS A 38 -31.46 -1.98 -7.68
CA LYS A 38 -32.89 -1.61 -7.82
C LYS A 38 -33.55 -2.29 -9.02
N LEU A 39 -32.85 -2.36 -10.16
CA LEU A 39 -33.34 -3.00 -11.38
C LEU A 39 -33.33 -4.53 -11.28
N HIS A 40 -32.37 -5.08 -10.54
CA HIS A 40 -32.15 -6.51 -10.38
C HIS A 40 -31.98 -6.92 -8.91
N PRO A 41 -33.06 -6.92 -8.10
CA PRO A 41 -32.97 -7.15 -6.65
C PRO A 41 -32.40 -8.51 -6.26
N GLU A 42 -32.46 -9.50 -7.16
CA GLU A 42 -31.94 -10.84 -6.94
C GLU A 42 -30.47 -11.01 -7.38
N TYR A 43 -29.85 -9.96 -7.93
CA TYR A 43 -28.45 -9.97 -8.39
C TYR A 43 -27.53 -9.19 -7.42
N ASP A 44 -27.93 -9.12 -6.15
CA ASP A 44 -27.30 -8.38 -5.06
C ASP A 44 -26.02 -9.05 -4.49
N GLY A 45 -25.46 -10.03 -5.20
CA GLY A 45 -24.28 -10.79 -4.79
C GLY A 45 -24.59 -12.13 -4.13
N ARG A 46 -25.87 -12.46 -3.90
CA ARG A 46 -26.27 -13.78 -3.39
C ARG A 46 -25.72 -14.91 -4.27
N GLY A 47 -25.30 -16.00 -3.63
CA GLY A 47 -24.70 -17.15 -4.30
C GLY A 47 -23.19 -17.02 -4.58
N THR A 48 -22.55 -15.96 -4.08
CA THR A 48 -21.10 -15.73 -4.17
C THR A 48 -20.44 -15.65 -2.80
N ILE A 49 -19.11 -15.86 -2.76
CA ILE A 49 -18.29 -15.78 -1.54
C ILE A 49 -17.14 -14.81 -1.78
N ILE A 50 -16.97 -13.85 -0.87
CA ILE A 50 -15.84 -12.92 -0.84
C ILE A 50 -14.89 -13.31 0.31
N PHE A 51 -13.66 -13.68 -0.03
CA PHE A 51 -12.57 -13.84 0.93
C PHE A 51 -11.95 -12.47 1.19
N VAL A 52 -11.90 -12.05 2.45
CA VAL A 52 -11.25 -10.81 2.87
C VAL A 52 -9.92 -11.18 3.52
N LEU A 53 -8.82 -10.89 2.82
CA LEU A 53 -7.45 -11.15 3.28
C LEU A 53 -6.89 -9.85 3.87
N ASP A 54 -6.89 -9.74 5.20
CA ASP A 54 -6.65 -8.46 5.88
C ASP A 54 -6.20 -8.63 7.36
N THR A 55 -6.40 -7.63 8.23
CA THR A 55 -6.11 -7.64 9.68
C THR A 55 -7.02 -8.55 10.52
N GLY A 56 -8.03 -9.15 9.90
CA GLY A 56 -9.15 -9.82 10.55
C GLY A 56 -10.48 -9.21 10.10
N VAL A 57 -11.62 -9.79 10.51
CA VAL A 57 -12.95 -9.18 10.32
C VAL A 57 -13.77 -9.38 11.59
N ASP A 58 -14.34 -8.31 12.14
CA ASP A 58 -15.32 -8.41 13.21
C ASP A 58 -16.64 -8.97 12.65
N LEU A 59 -16.97 -10.18 13.05
CA LEU A 59 -18.15 -10.92 12.64
C LEU A 59 -19.40 -10.58 13.47
N GLY A 60 -19.25 -9.89 14.60
CA GLY A 60 -20.32 -9.53 15.52
C GLY A 60 -20.84 -8.11 15.33
N VAL A 61 -20.26 -7.32 14.43
CA VAL A 61 -20.66 -5.93 14.19
C VAL A 61 -21.78 -5.80 13.16
N ASP A 62 -22.60 -4.75 13.34
CA ASP A 62 -23.62 -4.35 12.40
C ASP A 62 -23.07 -4.25 10.96
N GLY A 63 -23.89 -4.70 10.00
CA GLY A 63 -23.46 -4.86 8.61
C GLY A 63 -22.90 -6.24 8.28
N LEU A 64 -22.30 -6.94 9.26
CA LEU A 64 -21.57 -8.20 9.03
C LEU A 64 -22.18 -9.43 9.71
N ILE A 65 -23.37 -9.29 10.30
CA ILE A 65 -24.08 -10.41 10.94
C ILE A 65 -24.89 -11.21 9.92
N LYS A 66 -25.67 -10.52 9.04
CA LYS A 66 -26.60 -11.17 8.11
C LYS A 66 -26.45 -10.69 6.66
N THR A 67 -26.75 -11.56 5.71
CA THR A 67 -26.94 -11.21 4.30
C THR A 67 -28.31 -10.57 4.07
N SER A 68 -28.53 -10.02 2.88
CA SER A 68 -29.85 -9.54 2.43
C SER A 68 -30.94 -10.62 2.46
N GLU A 69 -30.56 -11.91 2.47
CA GLU A 69 -31.48 -13.05 2.62
C GLU A 69 -31.68 -13.48 4.08
N GLY A 70 -31.12 -12.75 5.05
CA GLY A 70 -31.22 -13.06 6.47
C GLY A 70 -30.35 -14.24 6.94
N LYS A 71 -29.46 -14.76 6.08
CA LYS A 71 -28.51 -15.84 6.40
C LYS A 71 -27.27 -15.28 7.08
N VAL A 72 -26.49 -16.13 7.75
CA VAL A 72 -25.19 -15.75 8.32
C VAL A 72 -24.29 -15.16 7.23
N LYS A 73 -23.72 -13.97 7.50
CA LYS A 73 -22.88 -13.23 6.54
C LYS A 73 -21.45 -13.76 6.51
N VAL A 74 -20.75 -13.76 7.64
CA VAL A 74 -19.40 -14.31 7.78
C VAL A 74 -19.52 -15.81 8.07
N ILE A 75 -19.12 -16.65 7.11
CA ILE A 75 -19.38 -18.11 7.17
C ILE A 75 -18.14 -18.93 7.55
N ASP A 76 -16.99 -18.29 7.66
CA ASP A 76 -15.73 -18.91 8.06
C ASP A 76 -14.70 -17.84 8.41
N VAL A 77 -13.78 -18.16 9.31
CA VAL A 77 -12.70 -17.27 9.76
C VAL A 77 -11.42 -18.08 9.95
N GLN A 78 -10.27 -17.58 9.53
CA GLN A 78 -8.98 -18.24 9.70
C GLN A 78 -7.88 -17.21 10.00
N ASP A 79 -6.97 -17.52 10.90
CA ASP A 79 -5.78 -16.71 11.16
C ASP A 79 -4.53 -17.44 10.66
N PHE A 80 -3.80 -16.81 9.74
CA PHE A 80 -2.55 -17.32 9.17
C PHE A 80 -1.31 -16.62 9.73
N THR A 81 -1.48 -15.74 10.72
CA THR A 81 -0.41 -14.91 11.28
C THR A 81 0.25 -15.53 12.50
N GLY A 82 -0.49 -16.37 13.23
CA GLY A 82 -0.05 -16.89 14.52
C GLY A 82 -0.44 -16.01 15.71
N GLU A 83 -1.02 -14.82 15.49
CA GLU A 83 -1.39 -13.87 16.54
C GLU A 83 -2.45 -14.42 17.50
N GLY A 84 -3.35 -15.26 16.99
CA GLY A 84 -4.36 -15.94 17.79
C GLY A 84 -3.99 -17.35 18.26
N GLU A 85 -2.81 -17.87 17.91
CA GLU A 85 -2.45 -19.27 18.15
C GLU A 85 -2.07 -19.52 19.61
N MET A 86 -2.79 -20.42 20.29
CA MET A 86 -2.49 -20.86 21.65
C MET A 86 -2.39 -22.39 21.70
N ASN A 87 -1.27 -22.90 22.19
CA ASN A 87 -1.08 -24.33 22.41
C ASN A 87 -1.85 -24.80 23.65
N PHE A 88 -2.25 -26.06 23.66
CA PHE A 88 -2.79 -26.73 24.84
C PHE A 88 -2.04 -28.01 25.13
N TYR A 89 -2.12 -28.44 26.39
CA TYR A 89 -1.36 -29.58 26.92
C TYR A 89 -2.29 -30.51 27.70
N PRO A 90 -1.98 -31.81 27.83
CA PRO A 90 -2.76 -32.72 28.66
C PRO A 90 -2.96 -32.15 30.06
N ALA A 91 -4.18 -32.23 30.57
CA ALA A 91 -4.55 -31.76 31.90
C ALA A 91 -4.78 -32.95 32.83
N GLU A 92 -4.27 -32.84 34.06
CA GLU A 92 -4.58 -33.75 35.15
C GLU A 92 -5.80 -33.20 35.91
N MET A 93 -6.70 -34.10 36.29
CA MET A 93 -7.86 -33.75 37.10
C MET A 93 -7.56 -34.00 38.56
N THR A 94 -7.56 -32.93 39.36
CA THR A 94 -7.35 -32.98 40.81
C THR A 94 -8.52 -32.37 41.56
N SER A 95 -8.54 -32.56 42.87
CA SER A 95 -9.55 -31.99 43.77
C SER A 95 -8.85 -31.10 44.77
N VAL A 96 -9.14 -29.80 44.71
CA VAL A 96 -8.56 -28.78 45.59
C VAL A 96 -9.70 -28.08 46.30
N ASP A 97 -9.69 -28.12 47.65
CA ASP A 97 -10.74 -27.55 48.51
C ASP A 97 -12.18 -27.97 48.14
N GLY A 98 -12.33 -29.22 47.66
CA GLY A 98 -13.62 -29.77 47.24
C GLY A 98 -14.10 -29.37 45.84
N ASN A 99 -13.30 -28.60 45.09
CA ASN A 99 -13.57 -28.25 43.70
C ASN A 99 -12.72 -29.11 42.76
N THR A 100 -13.30 -29.54 41.64
CA THR A 100 -12.56 -30.16 40.54
C THR A 100 -11.71 -29.10 39.84
N VAL A 101 -10.41 -29.36 39.74
CA VAL A 101 -9.43 -28.51 39.07
C VAL A 101 -8.79 -29.30 37.95
N LEU A 102 -8.63 -28.65 36.79
CA LEU A 102 -7.81 -29.16 35.70
C LEU A 102 -6.50 -28.38 35.69
N GLU A 103 -5.39 -29.10 35.74
CA GLU A 103 -4.07 -28.49 35.87
C GLU A 103 -3.00 -29.14 34.99
N ASN A 104 -1.99 -28.35 34.66
CA ASN A 104 -0.76 -28.80 34.03
C ASN A 104 0.42 -28.15 34.74
N THR A 105 1.21 -28.95 35.45
CA THR A 105 2.30 -28.48 36.31
C THR A 105 3.50 -27.98 35.52
N ASP A 106 3.79 -28.56 34.35
CA ASP A 106 4.91 -28.16 33.47
C ASP A 106 4.77 -26.70 32.99
N HIS A 107 3.54 -26.28 32.73
CA HIS A 107 3.22 -24.92 32.26
C HIS A 107 2.63 -24.00 33.34
N ASN A 108 2.47 -24.50 34.57
CA ASN A 108 1.83 -23.79 35.68
C ASN A 108 0.42 -23.28 35.32
N PHE A 109 -0.37 -24.11 34.63
CA PHE A 109 -1.77 -23.82 34.31
C PHE A 109 -2.68 -24.52 35.30
N SER A 110 -3.71 -23.81 35.78
CA SER A 110 -4.69 -24.36 36.71
C SER A 110 -6.00 -23.59 36.56
N VAL A 111 -7.11 -24.31 36.41
CA VAL A 111 -8.45 -23.72 36.30
C VAL A 111 -9.49 -24.62 36.94
N LYS A 112 -10.47 -24.02 37.65
CA LYS A 112 -11.59 -24.78 38.20
C LYS A 112 -12.53 -25.20 37.06
N ALA A 113 -12.99 -26.44 37.12
CA ALA A 113 -13.85 -27.03 36.10
C ALA A 113 -14.70 -28.15 36.70
N ASN A 114 -15.91 -27.84 37.16
CA ASN A 114 -16.84 -28.87 37.62
C ASN A 114 -17.37 -29.67 36.41
N THR A 115 -16.71 -30.80 36.13
CA THR A 115 -16.98 -31.64 34.95
C THR A 115 -18.40 -32.21 34.90
N GLU A 116 -19.14 -32.25 36.02
CA GLU A 116 -20.56 -32.65 36.03
C GLU A 116 -21.48 -31.59 35.41
N LYS A 117 -21.03 -30.32 35.35
CA LYS A 117 -21.76 -29.21 34.73
C LYS A 117 -21.32 -28.91 33.29
N LEU A 118 -20.19 -29.48 32.87
CA LEU A 118 -19.68 -29.35 31.50
C LEU A 118 -20.30 -30.43 30.59
N LEU A 119 -20.11 -30.28 29.27
CA LEU A 119 -20.43 -31.36 28.34
C LEU A 119 -19.59 -32.60 28.66
N THR A 120 -20.18 -33.79 28.53
CA THR A 120 -19.49 -35.04 28.88
C THR A 120 -18.36 -35.34 27.88
N SER A 121 -17.15 -35.57 28.40
CA SER A 121 -15.99 -36.00 27.60
C SER A 121 -16.13 -37.43 27.07
N ALA A 122 -15.67 -37.66 25.84
CA ALA A 122 -15.72 -38.95 25.14
C ALA A 122 -14.85 -40.04 25.79
N ASP A 123 -13.70 -39.64 26.32
CA ASP A 123 -12.67 -40.56 26.81
C ASP A 123 -12.04 -40.10 28.13
N ASN A 124 -12.69 -39.15 28.83
CA ASN A 124 -12.21 -38.53 30.06
C ASN A 124 -10.82 -37.89 29.94
N LYS A 125 -10.39 -37.53 28.72
CA LYS A 125 -9.17 -36.75 28.52
C LYS A 125 -9.52 -35.28 28.36
N TYR A 126 -8.76 -34.46 29.06
CA TYR A 126 -8.87 -33.01 29.04
C TYR A 126 -7.52 -32.41 28.71
N PHE A 127 -7.55 -31.25 28.07
CA PHE A 127 -6.38 -30.45 27.79
C PHE A 127 -6.60 -29.04 28.31
N ILE A 128 -5.53 -28.36 28.69
CA ILE A 128 -5.55 -27.01 29.22
C ILE A 128 -4.57 -26.12 28.48
N GLY A 129 -4.95 -24.87 28.26
CA GLY A 129 -4.11 -23.80 27.73
C GLY A 129 -4.47 -22.45 28.34
N ALA A 130 -3.81 -21.40 27.89
CA ALA A 130 -4.04 -20.04 28.36
C ALA A 130 -3.82 -19.01 27.27
N PHE A 131 -4.61 -17.93 27.29
CA PHE A 131 -4.42 -16.71 26.49
C PHE A 131 -3.98 -15.57 27.41
N PRO A 132 -2.69 -15.18 27.40
CA PRO A 132 -2.22 -14.07 28.22
C PRO A 132 -2.30 -12.73 27.46
N GLU A 133 -2.80 -11.67 28.09
CA GLU A 133 -2.93 -10.34 27.47
C GLU A 133 -1.60 -9.77 26.96
N LYS A 134 -0.51 -10.03 27.69
CA LYS A 134 0.86 -9.67 27.28
C LYS A 134 1.24 -10.19 25.88
N HIS A 135 0.54 -11.18 25.34
CA HIS A 135 0.71 -11.65 23.96
C HIS A 135 0.43 -10.53 22.95
N LEU A 136 -0.45 -9.59 23.28
CA LEU A 136 -0.88 -8.46 22.46
C LEU A 136 -0.27 -7.12 22.91
N ILE A 137 0.78 -7.14 23.74
CA ILE A 137 1.39 -5.92 24.33
C ILE A 137 1.83 -4.89 23.29
N ASN A 138 2.12 -5.35 22.08
CA ASN A 138 2.56 -4.52 20.98
C ASN A 138 1.42 -4.23 19.99
N SER A 139 0.17 -4.64 20.22
CA SER A 139 -0.91 -4.28 19.30
C SER A 139 -1.22 -2.78 19.35
N ASN A 140 -1.43 -2.17 18.19
CA ASN A 140 -1.68 -0.73 18.09
C ASN A 140 -3.14 -0.32 18.36
N SER A 141 -4.04 -1.29 18.62
CA SER A 141 -5.47 -1.05 18.83
C SER A 141 -5.90 -0.94 20.29
N GLY A 142 -4.96 -1.11 21.23
CA GLY A 142 -5.28 -1.21 22.65
C GLY A 142 -5.81 -2.59 23.07
N SER A 143 -5.73 -3.60 22.20
CA SER A 143 -6.07 -4.99 22.55
C SER A 143 -5.09 -5.64 23.54
N ALA A 144 -4.04 -4.92 23.94
CA ALA A 144 -3.14 -5.30 25.04
C ALA A 144 -3.84 -5.37 26.41
N ASP A 145 -5.00 -4.73 26.56
CA ASP A 145 -5.86 -4.74 27.76
C ASP A 145 -7.28 -5.14 27.32
N LEU A 146 -7.57 -6.45 27.30
CA LEU A 146 -8.79 -7.00 26.71
C LEU A 146 -9.99 -6.70 27.60
N ASN A 147 -9.84 -6.80 28.92
CA ASN A 147 -10.92 -6.50 29.87
C ASN A 147 -11.06 -4.99 30.17
N GLY A 148 -10.04 -4.17 29.87
CA GLY A 148 -10.05 -2.73 30.07
C GLY A 148 -9.78 -2.28 31.51
N ASN A 149 -9.11 -3.10 32.32
CA ASN A 149 -8.85 -2.80 33.74
C ASN A 149 -7.61 -1.92 33.98
N GLY A 150 -6.90 -1.53 32.91
CA GLY A 150 -5.68 -0.73 32.97
C GLY A 150 -4.39 -1.54 33.19
N SER A 151 -4.47 -2.87 33.20
CA SER A 151 -3.34 -3.81 33.23
C SER A 151 -3.20 -4.57 31.91
N THR A 152 -2.12 -5.36 31.79
CA THR A 152 -1.83 -6.21 30.61
C THR A 152 -1.28 -7.58 31.02
N ASP A 153 -1.43 -7.95 32.30
CA ASP A 153 -0.89 -9.16 32.90
C ASP A 153 -1.94 -10.27 33.12
N ASP A 154 -3.20 -10.02 32.74
CA ASP A 154 -4.27 -11.00 32.86
C ASP A 154 -4.04 -12.21 31.95
N VAL A 155 -4.54 -13.36 32.42
CA VAL A 155 -4.41 -14.66 31.75
C VAL A 155 -5.75 -15.36 31.77
N TYR A 156 -6.30 -15.64 30.59
CA TYR A 156 -7.57 -16.34 30.42
C TYR A 156 -7.30 -17.82 30.13
N TYR A 157 -7.60 -18.70 31.09
CA TYR A 157 -7.41 -20.14 30.95
C TYR A 157 -8.52 -20.77 30.13
N PHE A 158 -8.20 -21.84 29.41
CA PHE A 158 -9.21 -22.61 28.68
C PHE A 158 -8.99 -24.11 28.76
N VAL A 159 -10.08 -24.86 28.71
CA VAL A 159 -10.12 -26.31 28.72
C VAL A 159 -10.64 -26.82 27.38
N VAL A 160 -9.92 -27.75 26.76
CA VAL A 160 -10.23 -28.35 25.46
C VAL A 160 -10.44 -29.85 25.61
N TYR A 161 -11.50 -30.41 25.02
CA TYR A 161 -11.70 -31.86 24.96
C TYR A 161 -12.71 -32.25 23.87
N LYS A 162 -12.76 -33.55 23.60
CA LYS A 162 -13.72 -34.15 22.67
C LYS A 162 -14.96 -34.63 23.43
N THR A 163 -16.14 -34.25 22.97
CA THR A 163 -17.43 -34.61 23.59
C THR A 163 -17.89 -36.01 23.18
N ASN A 164 -18.80 -36.60 23.97
CA ASN A 164 -19.46 -37.87 23.63
C ASN A 164 -20.18 -37.86 22.27
N ASP A 165 -20.62 -36.68 21.82
CA ASP A 165 -21.24 -36.45 20.51
C ASP A 165 -20.21 -36.29 19.38
N ASN A 166 -18.94 -36.61 19.64
CA ASN A 166 -17.84 -36.71 18.69
C ASN A 166 -17.43 -35.37 18.02
N TYR A 167 -17.53 -34.25 18.74
CA TYR A 167 -16.98 -32.95 18.34
C TYR A 167 -16.08 -32.35 19.43
N TRP A 168 -15.19 -31.43 19.05
CA TRP A 168 -14.30 -30.77 20.02
C TRP A 168 -14.94 -29.48 20.55
N VAL A 169 -14.69 -29.21 21.83
CA VAL A 169 -15.17 -28.01 22.52
C VAL A 169 -14.06 -27.34 23.32
N VAL A 170 -14.22 -26.04 23.50
CA VAL A 170 -13.43 -25.23 24.42
C VAL A 170 -14.34 -24.53 25.42
N TYR A 171 -13.97 -24.58 26.70
CA TYR A 171 -14.49 -23.68 27.71
C TYR A 171 -13.38 -22.69 28.06
N LEU A 172 -13.65 -21.39 27.91
CA LEU A 172 -12.70 -20.31 28.16
C LEU A 172 -13.19 -19.52 29.37
N ASP A 173 -12.30 -19.20 30.29
CA ASP A 173 -12.54 -18.34 31.45
C ASP A 173 -12.79 -16.91 30.97
N ILE A 174 -13.98 -16.63 30.46
CA ILE A 174 -14.32 -15.37 29.79
C ILE A 174 -14.38 -14.20 30.79
N ASN A 175 -14.60 -14.50 32.07
CA ASN A 175 -14.76 -13.51 33.13
C ASN A 175 -13.49 -13.33 33.99
N GLY A 176 -12.45 -14.13 33.77
CA GLY A 176 -11.13 -14.03 34.42
C GLY A 176 -11.15 -14.44 35.90
N ASN A 177 -12.11 -15.25 36.34
CA ASN A 177 -12.25 -15.64 37.76
C ASN A 177 -11.51 -16.94 38.12
N GLY A 178 -10.85 -17.59 37.16
CA GLY A 178 -10.15 -18.86 37.32
C GLY A 178 -11.07 -20.09 37.37
N ASP A 179 -12.31 -19.99 36.87
CA ASP A 179 -13.31 -21.05 36.88
C ASP A 179 -14.11 -21.05 35.57
N VAL A 180 -14.00 -22.15 34.80
CA VAL A 180 -14.72 -22.30 33.52
C VAL A 180 -16.09 -22.96 33.66
N THR A 181 -16.53 -23.24 34.89
CA THR A 181 -17.76 -23.99 35.17
C THR A 181 -19.03 -23.25 34.72
N ASP A 182 -19.04 -21.91 34.73
CA ASP A 182 -20.17 -21.08 34.31
C ASP A 182 -20.07 -20.60 32.86
N ASP A 183 -18.99 -20.93 32.16
CA ASP A 183 -18.78 -20.55 30.77
C ASP A 183 -19.50 -21.48 29.79
N LYS A 184 -19.80 -20.94 28.61
CA LYS A 184 -20.46 -21.70 27.54
C LYS A 184 -19.43 -22.45 26.69
N PRO A 185 -19.75 -23.66 26.21
CA PRO A 185 -18.89 -24.36 25.27
C PRO A 185 -18.79 -23.59 23.95
N LEU A 186 -17.57 -23.42 23.46
CA LEU A 186 -17.23 -22.85 22.16
C LEU A 186 -16.76 -23.97 21.23
N ARG A 187 -17.18 -23.91 19.97
CA ARG A 187 -16.74 -24.84 18.91
C ARG A 187 -15.93 -24.10 17.84
N THR A 188 -15.32 -24.88 16.95
CA THR A 188 -14.77 -24.34 15.70
C THR A 188 -15.83 -23.51 14.98
N TYR A 189 -15.50 -22.25 14.66
CA TYR A 189 -16.44 -21.24 14.20
C TYR A 189 -17.29 -21.72 13.03
N LYS A 190 -16.67 -22.32 12.01
CA LYS A 190 -17.36 -22.80 10.80
C LYS A 190 -18.43 -23.87 11.08
N GLU A 191 -18.38 -24.54 12.23
CA GLU A 191 -19.33 -25.60 12.59
C GLU A 191 -20.62 -25.06 13.21
N ASN A 192 -20.55 -23.97 13.98
CA ASN A 192 -21.68 -23.49 14.79
C ASN A 192 -21.89 -21.96 14.76
N PHE A 193 -20.96 -21.22 14.16
CA PHE A 193 -20.89 -19.75 14.13
C PHE A 193 -20.81 -19.09 15.52
N ASP A 194 -20.15 -19.76 16.47
CA ASP A 194 -19.95 -19.24 17.82
C ASP A 194 -19.03 -18.03 17.84
N SER A 195 -19.54 -16.89 18.31
CA SER A 195 -18.76 -15.70 18.62
C SER A 195 -18.88 -15.35 20.09
N PHE A 196 -17.83 -14.81 20.69
CA PHE A 196 -17.81 -14.44 22.11
C PHE A 196 -16.97 -13.18 22.33
N THR A 197 -17.01 -12.66 23.56
CA THR A 197 -16.24 -11.50 23.98
C THR A 197 -15.79 -11.73 25.41
N ILE A 198 -14.51 -11.48 25.69
CA ILE A 198 -13.98 -11.42 27.06
C ILE A 198 -14.73 -10.33 27.83
N ARG A 199 -15.10 -10.60 29.08
CA ARG A 199 -15.86 -9.66 29.90
C ARG A 199 -15.02 -8.38 30.10
N ARG A 200 -15.59 -7.24 29.69
CA ARG A 200 -14.94 -5.93 29.80
C ARG A 200 -15.54 -5.06 30.89
N GLU A 201 -14.81 -4.04 31.31
CA GLU A 201 -15.32 -2.98 32.18
C GLU A 201 -16.60 -2.35 31.60
N LYS A 202 -17.48 -1.90 32.50
CA LYS A 202 -18.77 -1.36 32.13
C LYS A 202 -18.60 -0.09 31.27
N GLY A 203 -19.19 -0.11 30.08
CA GLY A 203 -19.19 1.02 29.16
C GLY A 203 -18.18 0.88 28.02
N LEU A 204 -17.33 -0.15 28.05
CA LEU A 204 -16.48 -0.49 26.92
C LEU A 204 -17.27 -1.28 25.86
N PRO A 205 -17.06 -0.97 24.57
CA PRO A 205 -17.65 -1.75 23.47
C PRO A 205 -17.11 -3.19 23.47
N PRO A 206 -17.88 -4.16 22.97
CA PRO A 206 -17.43 -5.55 22.90
C PRO A 206 -16.21 -5.69 21.98
N PHE A 207 -15.30 -6.59 22.36
CA PHE A 207 -14.22 -7.09 21.50
C PHE A 207 -14.63 -8.49 21.03
N THR A 208 -15.16 -8.60 19.81
CA THR A 208 -15.71 -9.86 19.32
C THR A 208 -14.62 -10.78 18.80
N MET A 209 -14.67 -12.02 19.25
CA MET A 209 -13.74 -13.09 18.90
C MET A 209 -14.50 -14.32 18.41
N ALA A 210 -13.80 -15.15 17.63
CA ALA A 210 -14.21 -16.49 17.23
C ALA A 210 -13.06 -17.48 17.52
N LEU A 211 -13.32 -18.77 17.34
CA LEU A 211 -12.36 -19.83 17.70
C LEU A 211 -12.29 -20.90 16.61
N ASN A 212 -11.10 -21.43 16.34
CA ASN A 212 -10.88 -22.67 15.60
C ASN A 212 -10.05 -23.66 16.43
N ILE A 213 -10.44 -24.94 16.45
CA ILE A 213 -9.79 -25.98 17.25
C ILE A 213 -9.03 -26.94 16.32
N PHE A 214 -7.73 -27.11 16.54
CA PHE A 214 -6.85 -28.01 15.76
C PHE A 214 -6.26 -29.09 16.68
N PRO A 215 -7.03 -30.15 16.97
CA PRO A 215 -6.63 -31.15 17.95
C PRO A 215 -5.38 -31.93 17.56
N ASP A 216 -5.20 -32.22 16.28
CA ASP A 216 -4.03 -32.95 15.77
C ASP A 216 -2.73 -32.12 15.85
N GLU A 217 -2.86 -30.79 16.00
CA GLU A 217 -1.74 -29.85 16.16
C GLU A 217 -1.58 -29.38 17.62
N ASN A 218 -2.42 -29.87 18.55
CA ASN A 218 -2.47 -29.44 19.96
C ASN A 218 -2.61 -27.92 20.15
N LYS A 219 -3.41 -27.26 19.31
CA LYS A 219 -3.61 -25.81 19.37
C LYS A 219 -5.06 -25.38 19.15
N VAL A 220 -5.39 -24.21 19.69
CA VAL A 220 -6.57 -23.43 19.34
C VAL A 220 -6.13 -22.12 18.70
N VAL A 221 -6.99 -21.55 17.87
CA VAL A 221 -6.73 -20.28 17.19
C VAL A 221 -7.88 -19.33 17.44
N PHE A 222 -7.59 -18.29 18.21
CA PHE A 222 -8.48 -17.18 18.48
C PHE A 222 -8.50 -16.22 17.30
N PHE A 223 -9.64 -16.04 16.67
CA PHE A 223 -9.77 -15.12 15.56
C PHE A 223 -10.42 -13.81 16.01
N PHE A 224 -9.80 -12.69 15.68
CA PHE A 224 -10.28 -11.34 15.99
C PHE A 224 -9.72 -10.32 15.01
N ASP A 225 -10.45 -9.22 14.82
CA ASP A 225 -9.92 -8.03 14.14
C ASP A 225 -9.55 -6.98 15.16
N ASP A 226 -8.27 -6.84 15.45
CA ASP A 226 -7.69 -5.77 16.25
C ASP A 226 -6.96 -4.74 15.39
N GLY A 227 -7.25 -4.69 14.08
CA GLY A 227 -6.71 -3.69 13.15
C GLY A 227 -7.78 -2.79 12.52
N SER A 228 -9.07 -3.15 12.61
CA SER A 228 -10.25 -2.45 12.04
C SER A 228 -10.33 -2.37 10.52
N HIS A 229 -9.19 -2.43 9.83
CA HIS A 229 -9.06 -2.27 8.39
C HIS A 229 -9.80 -3.37 7.62
N GLY A 230 -9.69 -4.63 8.06
CA GLY A 230 -10.37 -5.73 7.40
C GLY A 230 -11.88 -5.73 7.57
N THR A 231 -12.38 -5.34 8.75
CA THR A 231 -13.82 -5.10 8.97
C THR A 231 -14.36 -4.00 8.06
N HIS A 232 -13.62 -2.90 7.89
CA HIS A 232 -13.97 -1.81 6.98
C HIS A 232 -14.09 -2.29 5.54
N CYS A 233 -13.08 -3.05 5.08
CA CYS A 233 -13.05 -3.66 3.75
C CYS A 233 -14.21 -4.65 3.53
N ALA A 234 -14.50 -5.50 4.52
CA ALA A 234 -15.63 -6.43 4.49
C ALA A 234 -16.98 -5.69 4.35
N GLY A 235 -17.14 -4.60 5.10
CA GLY A 235 -18.33 -3.74 5.03
C GLY A 235 -18.52 -3.08 3.66
N ILE A 236 -17.44 -2.59 3.03
CA ILE A 236 -17.51 -2.01 1.66
C ILE A 236 -17.93 -3.08 0.66
N ALA A 237 -17.31 -4.26 0.72
CA ALA A 237 -17.55 -5.33 -0.24
C ALA A 237 -19.00 -5.85 -0.15
N ALA A 238 -19.48 -6.15 1.07
CA ALA A 238 -20.72 -6.91 1.26
C ALA A 238 -21.50 -6.59 2.54
N GLY A 239 -21.26 -5.45 3.19
CA GLY A 239 -22.03 -5.02 4.35
C GLY A 239 -23.53 -4.93 4.04
N CYS A 240 -24.39 -5.34 4.98
CA CYS A 240 -25.83 -5.36 4.80
C CYS A 240 -26.53 -4.71 6.00
N ASN A 241 -27.30 -3.66 5.74
CA ASN A 241 -28.04 -2.91 6.76
C ASN A 241 -27.13 -2.39 7.90
N ILE A 242 -26.01 -1.76 7.54
CA ILE A 242 -25.03 -1.17 8.47
C ILE A 242 -25.75 -0.14 9.36
N GLY A 243 -25.59 -0.28 10.68
CA GLY A 243 -26.23 0.55 11.70
C GLY A 243 -27.76 0.47 11.72
N GLU A 244 -28.35 -0.56 11.13
CA GLU A 244 -29.80 -0.77 11.00
C GLU A 244 -30.57 0.35 10.28
N VAL A 245 -29.87 1.18 9.50
CA VAL A 245 -30.44 2.35 8.80
C VAL A 245 -30.58 2.16 7.28
N GLY A 246 -30.45 0.93 6.79
CA GLY A 246 -30.60 0.59 5.37
C GLY A 246 -29.36 0.89 4.52
N ILE A 247 -28.22 1.18 5.12
CA ILE A 247 -26.95 1.40 4.42
C ILE A 247 -26.33 0.03 4.07
N ASN A 248 -25.86 -0.13 2.84
CA ASN A 248 -25.27 -1.38 2.36
C ASN A 248 -23.89 -1.12 1.74
N GLY A 249 -23.06 -2.16 1.74
CA GLY A 249 -21.90 -2.27 0.85
C GLY A 249 -22.34 -2.56 -0.58
N VAL A 250 -21.37 -2.90 -1.44
CA VAL A 250 -21.60 -3.12 -2.87
C VAL A 250 -22.45 -4.37 -3.14
N ALA A 251 -22.18 -5.49 -2.46
CA ALA A 251 -22.85 -6.78 -2.67
C ALA A 251 -23.47 -7.35 -1.37
N PRO A 252 -24.58 -6.76 -0.86
CA PRO A 252 -25.16 -7.13 0.43
C PRO A 252 -25.69 -8.58 0.50
N GLY A 253 -25.86 -9.28 -0.63
CA GLY A 253 -26.22 -10.69 -0.68
C GLY A 253 -25.05 -11.67 -0.56
N ALA A 254 -23.81 -11.22 -0.75
CA ALA A 254 -22.63 -12.10 -0.74
C ALA A 254 -22.28 -12.61 0.66
N ASN A 255 -21.72 -13.82 0.75
CA ASN A 255 -21.12 -14.34 1.98
C ASN A 255 -19.65 -13.90 2.10
N ILE A 256 -19.13 -13.87 3.33
CA ILE A 256 -17.75 -13.49 3.63
C ILE A 256 -17.01 -14.66 4.28
N ILE A 257 -15.75 -14.84 3.89
CA ILE A 257 -14.77 -15.65 4.62
C ILE A 257 -13.62 -14.73 5.03
N ALA A 258 -13.32 -14.63 6.31
CA ALA A 258 -12.31 -13.71 6.83
C ALA A 258 -10.98 -14.43 7.03
N LEU A 259 -9.92 -13.99 6.35
CA LEU A 259 -8.59 -14.58 6.43
C LEU A 259 -7.62 -13.53 6.96
N LYS A 260 -7.19 -13.67 8.22
CA LYS A 260 -6.22 -12.75 8.83
C LYS A 260 -4.81 -13.08 8.32
N ILE A 261 -4.13 -12.08 7.76
CA ILE A 261 -2.77 -12.20 7.19
C ILE A 261 -1.78 -11.20 7.76
N GLY A 262 -2.27 -10.17 8.46
CA GLY A 262 -1.48 -9.14 9.13
C GLY A 262 -1.47 -9.29 10.65
N HIS A 263 -0.29 -9.19 11.27
CA HIS A 263 -0.11 -9.36 12.71
C HIS A 263 0.06 -7.99 13.38
N ASN A 264 -0.89 -7.59 14.23
CA ASN A 264 -0.98 -6.21 14.74
C ASN A 264 0.03 -5.86 15.84
N ASN A 265 0.75 -6.84 16.41
CA ASN A 265 1.97 -6.58 17.18
C ASN A 265 3.05 -5.86 16.35
N TYR A 266 3.06 -6.03 15.02
CA TYR A 266 4.00 -5.40 14.11
C TYR A 266 3.40 -4.12 13.49
N PRO A 267 4.21 -3.14 13.05
CA PRO A 267 3.71 -1.86 12.56
C PRO A 267 2.75 -2.05 11.38
N GLY A 268 1.60 -1.38 11.45
CA GLY A 268 0.56 -1.43 10.41
C GLY A 268 -0.11 -2.79 10.21
N GLY A 269 0.05 -3.74 11.15
CA GLY A 269 -0.44 -5.10 10.93
C GLY A 269 0.36 -5.82 9.85
N ALA A 270 1.69 -5.70 9.87
CA ALA A 270 2.58 -6.27 8.85
C ALA A 270 2.30 -7.76 8.61
N THR A 271 2.49 -8.21 7.38
CA THR A 271 2.39 -9.65 7.10
C THR A 271 3.54 -10.42 7.72
N VAL A 272 3.39 -11.74 7.81
CA VAL A 272 4.41 -12.64 8.37
C VAL A 272 4.65 -13.80 7.42
N ASN A 273 5.70 -14.59 7.71
CA ASN A 273 6.11 -15.71 6.87
C ASN A 273 4.93 -16.62 6.48
N GLU A 274 4.76 -16.77 5.17
CA GLU A 274 3.73 -17.57 4.49
C GLU A 274 2.27 -17.14 4.72
N SER A 275 1.96 -16.09 5.49
CA SER A 275 0.57 -15.76 5.84
C SER A 275 -0.29 -15.51 4.61
N MET A 276 0.20 -14.70 3.67
CA MET A 276 -0.45 -14.46 2.38
C MET A 276 -0.59 -15.74 1.56
N LYS A 277 0.48 -16.52 1.40
CA LYS A 277 0.48 -17.75 0.59
C LYS A 277 -0.55 -18.76 1.12
N LYS A 278 -0.57 -18.99 2.43
CA LYS A 278 -1.51 -19.92 3.08
C LYS A 278 -2.96 -19.45 2.89
N ALA A 279 -3.23 -18.16 3.02
CA ALA A 279 -4.56 -17.61 2.77
C ALA A 279 -5.02 -17.82 1.31
N TYR A 280 -4.15 -17.59 0.33
CA TYR A 280 -4.46 -17.87 -1.07
C TYR A 280 -4.69 -19.35 -1.36
N LEU A 281 -3.89 -20.24 -0.77
CA LEU A 281 -4.08 -21.69 -0.89
C LEU A 281 -5.39 -22.14 -0.24
N TYR A 282 -5.78 -21.52 0.88
CA TYR A 282 -7.09 -21.76 1.51
C TYR A 282 -8.23 -21.34 0.59
N ALA A 283 -8.17 -20.13 0.02
CA ALA A 283 -9.16 -19.64 -0.93
C ALA A 283 -9.24 -20.53 -2.19
N ASP A 284 -8.10 -20.97 -2.75
CA ASP A 284 -8.05 -21.91 -3.87
C ASP A 284 -8.74 -23.22 -3.53
N LYS A 285 -8.40 -23.84 -2.39
CA LYS A 285 -9.03 -25.06 -1.90
C LYS A 285 -10.56 -24.91 -1.81
N ILE A 286 -11.04 -23.89 -1.09
CA ILE A 286 -12.48 -23.67 -0.91
C ILE A 286 -13.17 -23.41 -2.25
N SER A 287 -12.54 -22.68 -3.18
CA SER A 287 -13.11 -22.41 -4.50
C SER A 287 -13.28 -23.64 -5.39
N ARG A 288 -12.53 -24.73 -5.11
CA ARG A 288 -12.66 -26.02 -5.80
C ARG A 288 -13.69 -26.92 -5.14
N GLU A 289 -13.85 -26.81 -3.83
CA GLU A 289 -14.82 -27.59 -3.05
C GLU A 289 -16.25 -27.03 -3.16
N ARG A 290 -16.37 -25.72 -3.40
CA ARG A 290 -17.64 -25.01 -3.48
C ARG A 290 -18.08 -24.72 -4.92
N LYS A 291 -19.39 -24.58 -5.11
CA LYS A 291 -19.99 -24.23 -6.41
C LYS A 291 -20.11 -22.72 -6.60
N GLU A 292 -20.18 -21.98 -5.49
CA GLU A 292 -20.26 -20.53 -5.46
C GLU A 292 -18.97 -19.90 -6.03
N PRO A 293 -19.09 -18.90 -6.93
CA PRO A 293 -17.96 -18.09 -7.34
C PRO A 293 -17.26 -17.47 -6.13
N CYS A 294 -15.93 -17.58 -6.12
CA CYS A 294 -15.07 -17.22 -5.01
C CYS A 294 -14.18 -16.03 -5.41
N ILE A 295 -14.39 -14.88 -4.78
CA ILE A 295 -13.66 -13.65 -5.03
C ILE A 295 -12.74 -13.37 -3.83
N VAL A 296 -11.46 -13.19 -4.06
CA VAL A 296 -10.50 -12.71 -3.06
C VAL A 296 -10.43 -11.19 -3.16
N SER A 297 -10.60 -10.51 -2.04
CA SER A 297 -10.25 -9.10 -1.84
C SER A 297 -9.03 -9.04 -0.93
N MET A 298 -7.90 -8.59 -1.47
CA MET A 298 -6.66 -8.44 -0.70
C MET A 298 -6.21 -6.97 -0.74
N SER A 299 -6.41 -6.28 0.37
CA SER A 299 -6.09 -4.85 0.54
C SER A 299 -4.75 -4.63 1.24
N TYR A 300 -3.75 -5.42 0.86
CA TYR A 300 -2.42 -5.47 1.45
C TYR A 300 -1.33 -5.43 0.38
N GLY A 301 -0.14 -4.94 0.71
CA GLY A 301 0.99 -4.93 -0.20
C GLY A 301 2.01 -3.87 0.18
N ILE A 302 3.17 -3.96 -0.47
CA ILE A 302 4.24 -2.97 -0.39
C ILE A 302 4.57 -2.49 -1.82
N GLY A 303 5.44 -1.49 -1.95
CA GLY A 303 5.95 -1.07 -3.24
C GLY A 303 6.64 -2.20 -4.01
N SER A 304 6.82 -2.03 -5.31
CA SER A 304 7.49 -3.02 -6.16
C SER A 304 8.82 -2.45 -6.68
N GLU A 305 9.90 -3.22 -6.60
CA GLU A 305 11.22 -2.82 -7.10
C GLU A 305 11.49 -3.34 -8.53
N ILE A 306 10.82 -4.45 -8.87
CA ILE A 306 10.83 -5.04 -10.21
C ILE A 306 9.43 -5.60 -10.44
N GLU A 307 8.60 -4.82 -11.12
CA GLU A 307 7.18 -5.08 -11.31
C GLU A 307 6.93 -6.38 -12.09
N ASN A 308 5.91 -7.14 -11.66
CA ASN A 308 5.49 -8.42 -12.26
C ASN A 308 6.57 -9.52 -12.19
N ARG A 309 7.51 -9.41 -11.24
CA ARG A 309 8.60 -10.39 -11.03
C ARG A 309 8.84 -10.75 -9.55
N SER A 310 8.04 -10.25 -8.62
CA SER A 310 8.19 -10.64 -7.21
C SER A 310 7.78 -12.11 -7.00
N GLU A 311 8.26 -12.71 -5.92
CA GLU A 311 7.95 -14.11 -5.59
C GLU A 311 6.45 -14.33 -5.36
N LEU A 312 5.76 -13.33 -4.79
CA LEU A 312 4.31 -13.39 -4.59
C LEU A 312 3.56 -13.31 -5.92
N GLU A 313 4.01 -12.44 -6.84
CA GLU A 313 3.41 -12.28 -8.16
C GLU A 313 3.58 -13.55 -9.01
N ASN A 314 4.77 -14.18 -8.96
CA ASN A 314 5.05 -15.44 -9.62
C ASN A 314 4.19 -16.59 -9.06
N PHE A 315 4.07 -16.66 -7.72
CA PHE A 315 3.18 -17.62 -7.06
C PHE A 315 1.72 -17.44 -7.50
N LEU A 316 1.19 -16.21 -7.47
CA LEU A 316 -0.18 -15.92 -7.87
C LEU A 316 -0.43 -16.16 -9.35
N ALA A 317 0.50 -15.77 -10.23
CA ALA A 317 0.40 -16.06 -11.66
C ALA A 317 0.27 -17.56 -11.93
N LYS A 318 1.08 -18.39 -11.24
CA LYS A 318 0.97 -19.84 -11.32
C LYS A 318 -0.36 -20.36 -10.78
N LEU A 319 -0.75 -19.96 -9.57
CA LEU A 319 -1.97 -20.41 -8.91
C LEU A 319 -3.21 -20.11 -9.76
N LEU A 320 -3.32 -18.88 -10.27
CA LEU A 320 -4.49 -18.41 -11.02
C LEU A 320 -4.52 -18.93 -12.46
N LYS A 321 -3.37 -19.32 -13.01
CA LYS A 321 -3.33 -20.08 -14.26
C LYS A 321 -3.86 -21.51 -14.08
N GLU A 322 -3.54 -22.14 -12.95
CA GLU A 322 -4.02 -23.49 -12.60
C GLU A 322 -5.50 -23.50 -12.16
N ASN A 323 -5.97 -22.41 -11.55
CA ASN A 323 -7.37 -22.15 -11.23
C ASN A 323 -7.87 -20.83 -11.84
N PRO A 324 -8.31 -20.85 -13.12
CA PRO A 324 -8.79 -19.64 -13.79
C PRO A 324 -10.16 -19.17 -13.30
N TYR A 325 -10.70 -19.74 -12.22
CA TYR A 325 -12.01 -19.43 -11.67
C TYR A 325 -11.98 -18.93 -10.22
N LEU A 326 -10.78 -18.71 -9.68
CA LEU A 326 -10.57 -17.88 -8.50
C LEU A 326 -10.34 -16.44 -8.99
N TYR A 327 -11.18 -15.51 -8.52
CA TYR A 327 -11.10 -14.10 -8.91
C TYR A 327 -10.33 -13.36 -7.82
N VAL A 328 -9.25 -12.67 -8.15
CA VAL A 328 -8.43 -11.94 -7.16
C VAL A 328 -8.44 -10.46 -7.48
N SER A 329 -9.07 -9.68 -6.59
CA SER A 329 -9.05 -8.22 -6.54
C SER A 329 -7.99 -7.77 -5.54
N VAL A 330 -7.17 -6.79 -5.91
CA VAL A 330 -6.11 -6.23 -5.09
C VAL A 330 -6.10 -4.70 -5.13
N SER A 331 -5.59 -4.07 -4.07
CA SER A 331 -5.27 -2.64 -4.08
C SER A 331 -4.09 -2.37 -5.02
N ASN A 332 -4.08 -1.24 -5.75
CA ASN A 332 -2.96 -0.94 -6.66
C ASN A 332 -1.71 -0.40 -5.95
N GLY A 333 -1.85 0.04 -4.70
CA GLY A 333 -0.79 0.70 -3.91
C GLY A 333 -1.14 2.16 -3.56
N ASN A 334 -0.52 2.67 -2.50
CA ASN A 334 -0.69 4.04 -2.01
C ASN A 334 0.62 4.86 -2.11
N GLU A 335 1.53 4.44 -2.98
CA GLU A 335 2.88 5.00 -3.17
C GLU A 335 2.94 6.00 -4.35
N GLY A 336 1.79 6.43 -4.87
CA GLY A 336 1.72 7.56 -5.81
C GLY A 336 2.00 8.92 -5.13
N PRO A 337 2.00 10.05 -5.87
CA PRO A 337 1.49 10.18 -7.23
C PRO A 337 2.46 9.84 -8.38
N GLY A 338 3.70 9.44 -8.09
CA GLY A 338 4.69 9.07 -9.09
C GLY A 338 4.25 7.94 -10.01
N ILE A 339 4.71 7.93 -11.26
CA ILE A 339 4.62 6.74 -12.12
C ILE A 339 5.67 5.69 -11.71
N SER A 340 5.45 4.42 -12.07
CA SER A 340 6.23 3.28 -11.57
C SER A 340 6.08 3.09 -10.06
N SER A 341 4.82 3.13 -9.59
CA SER A 341 4.47 3.00 -8.16
C SER A 341 3.48 1.87 -7.88
N ALA A 342 3.04 1.12 -8.90
CA ALA A 342 2.17 -0.04 -8.72
C ALA A 342 2.84 -1.06 -7.79
N GLY A 343 2.18 -1.41 -6.69
CA GLY A 343 2.74 -2.29 -5.66
C GLY A 343 2.76 -3.76 -6.05
N LEU A 344 3.34 -4.58 -5.18
CA LEU A 344 3.18 -6.04 -5.22
C LEU A 344 1.98 -6.45 -4.33
N PRO A 345 1.14 -7.40 -4.76
CA PRO A 345 1.18 -8.16 -6.01
C PRO A 345 0.42 -7.52 -7.18
N ALA A 346 -0.01 -6.25 -7.05
CA ALA A 346 -0.85 -5.56 -8.04
C ALA A 346 -0.27 -5.52 -9.45
N SER A 347 1.07 -5.55 -9.56
CA SER A 347 1.75 -5.55 -10.85
C SER A 347 1.59 -6.86 -11.64
N SER A 348 1.10 -7.95 -11.03
CA SER A 348 0.80 -9.18 -11.74
C SER A 348 -0.35 -9.02 -12.75
N ASN A 349 -0.19 -9.55 -13.95
CA ASN A 349 -1.26 -9.58 -14.97
C ASN A 349 -2.43 -10.51 -14.59
N TYR A 350 -2.23 -11.43 -13.64
CA TYR A 350 -3.22 -12.44 -13.29
C TYR A 350 -4.22 -11.97 -12.22
N VAL A 351 -3.93 -10.86 -11.52
CA VAL A 351 -4.82 -10.24 -10.55
C VAL A 351 -5.48 -8.99 -11.14
N PHE A 352 -6.59 -8.55 -10.55
CA PHE A 352 -7.30 -7.33 -10.90
C PHE A 352 -7.00 -6.24 -9.87
N SER A 353 -6.30 -5.17 -10.25
CA SER A 353 -5.95 -4.09 -9.33
C SER A 353 -6.82 -2.85 -9.51
N SER A 354 -7.14 -2.19 -8.40
CA SER A 354 -7.98 -0.99 -8.40
C SER A 354 -7.21 0.22 -7.84
N GLY A 355 -7.21 1.31 -8.61
CA GLY A 355 -6.83 2.64 -8.12
C GLY A 355 -7.98 3.31 -7.36
N ALA A 356 -7.66 4.35 -6.59
CA ALA A 356 -8.59 4.95 -5.62
C ALA A 356 -9.16 6.29 -6.06
N VAL A 357 -10.49 6.43 -6.00
CA VAL A 357 -11.23 7.67 -6.31
C VAL A 357 -11.85 8.28 -5.06
N LEU A 358 -11.75 9.59 -4.93
CA LEU A 358 -12.62 10.38 -4.08
C LEU A 358 -13.77 10.91 -4.93
N ALA A 359 -14.95 10.30 -4.76
CA ALA A 359 -16.16 10.75 -5.41
C ALA A 359 -16.65 12.06 -4.77
N LYS A 360 -17.26 12.95 -5.56
CA LYS A 360 -17.75 14.26 -5.12
C LYS A 360 -18.73 14.16 -3.95
N GLU A 361 -19.61 13.16 -3.95
CA GLU A 361 -20.64 12.97 -2.94
C GLU A 361 -20.01 12.59 -1.58
N VAL A 362 -19.02 11.70 -1.60
CA VAL A 362 -18.25 11.33 -0.41
C VAL A 362 -17.37 12.49 0.05
N ALA A 363 -16.79 13.27 -0.87
CA ALA A 363 -16.01 14.46 -0.52
C ALA A 363 -16.85 15.49 0.26
N ARG A 364 -18.08 15.74 -0.20
CA ARG A 364 -19.04 16.61 0.48
C ARG A 364 -19.41 16.05 1.85
N ASP A 365 -19.84 14.80 1.90
CA ASP A 365 -20.48 14.23 3.09
C ASP A 365 -19.47 13.86 4.18
N ASN A 366 -18.29 13.36 3.82
CA ASN A 366 -17.27 12.93 4.77
C ASN A 366 -16.24 14.00 5.11
N TYR A 367 -15.97 14.92 4.18
CA TYR A 367 -14.87 15.91 4.28
C TYR A 367 -15.33 17.36 4.15
N GLY A 368 -16.64 17.62 4.01
CA GLY A 368 -17.21 18.97 3.97
C GLY A 368 -16.78 19.79 2.74
N ASN A 369 -16.47 19.11 1.63
CA ASN A 369 -15.83 19.74 0.49
C ASN A 369 -16.52 19.38 -0.84
N GLU A 370 -17.06 20.40 -1.52
CA GLU A 370 -17.71 20.28 -2.83
C GLU A 370 -16.66 20.23 -3.94
N LEU A 371 -16.33 19.03 -4.42
CA LEU A 371 -15.39 18.87 -5.53
C LEU A 371 -16.06 19.22 -6.88
N PRO A 372 -15.34 19.87 -7.82
CA PRO A 372 -15.85 20.16 -9.15
C PRO A 372 -16.07 18.89 -9.98
N ASN A 373 -15.29 17.84 -9.71
CA ASN A 373 -15.37 16.53 -10.37
C ASN A 373 -14.92 15.45 -9.39
N ASP A 374 -15.27 14.19 -9.66
CA ASP A 374 -14.61 13.06 -9.03
C ASP A 374 -13.11 13.09 -9.37
N ILE A 375 -12.27 12.76 -8.39
CA ILE A 375 -10.81 12.81 -8.53
C ILE A 375 -10.17 11.48 -8.17
N ILE A 376 -9.08 11.13 -8.85
CA ILE A 376 -8.18 10.08 -8.39
C ILE A 376 -7.41 10.62 -7.18
N LEU A 377 -7.45 9.88 -6.06
CA LEU A 377 -6.71 10.24 -4.86
C LEU A 377 -5.22 10.31 -5.17
N HIS A 378 -4.57 11.39 -4.74
CA HIS A 378 -3.19 11.71 -5.14
C HIS A 378 -2.22 10.54 -4.92
N PHE A 379 -2.31 9.87 -3.77
CA PHE A 379 -1.45 8.74 -3.41
C PHE A 379 -1.75 7.44 -4.17
N SER A 380 -2.84 7.34 -4.94
CA SER A 380 -3.14 6.11 -5.68
C SER A 380 -1.98 5.78 -6.63
N SER A 381 -1.37 4.61 -6.45
CA SER A 381 -0.25 4.15 -7.27
C SER A 381 -0.61 4.02 -8.75
N ARG A 382 0.40 4.13 -9.61
CA ARG A 382 0.27 4.24 -11.07
C ARG A 382 1.29 3.34 -11.76
N GLY A 383 0.89 2.83 -12.92
CA GLY A 383 1.74 1.95 -13.72
C GLY A 383 2.90 2.69 -14.40
N GLY A 384 3.45 2.01 -15.41
CA GLY A 384 4.59 2.47 -16.19
C GLY A 384 5.06 1.30 -17.03
N GLU A 385 5.86 0.45 -16.39
CA GLU A 385 6.36 -0.83 -16.88
C GLU A 385 5.26 -1.89 -17.02
N VAL A 386 4.22 -1.76 -16.19
CA VAL A 386 3.01 -2.57 -16.20
C VAL A 386 1.78 -1.73 -16.51
N SER A 387 0.79 -2.37 -17.14
CA SER A 387 -0.51 -1.76 -17.50
C SER A 387 -1.47 -1.80 -16.31
N LYS A 388 -1.14 -1.03 -15.26
CA LYS A 388 -1.87 -0.97 -13.99
C LYS A 388 -2.15 0.49 -13.57
N PRO A 389 -3.22 0.78 -12.82
CA PRO A 389 -4.24 -0.17 -12.35
C PRO A 389 -5.10 -0.74 -13.48
N ASP A 390 -5.90 -1.77 -13.23
CA ASP A 390 -6.87 -2.27 -14.22
C ASP A 390 -8.02 -1.27 -14.41
N VAL A 391 -8.53 -0.73 -13.30
CA VAL A 391 -9.57 0.32 -13.24
C VAL A 391 -9.33 1.24 -12.05
N ILE A 392 -10.11 2.31 -11.95
CA ILE A 392 -10.26 3.09 -10.72
C ILE A 392 -11.67 2.87 -10.15
N SER A 393 -11.75 2.78 -8.82
CA SER A 393 -12.98 2.54 -8.07
C SER A 393 -13.06 3.49 -6.87
N PRO A 394 -14.25 3.72 -6.29
CA PRO A 394 -14.37 4.51 -5.07
C PRO A 394 -13.43 3.99 -3.99
N GLY A 395 -12.54 4.84 -3.52
CA GLY A 395 -11.49 4.52 -2.56
C GLY A 395 -11.53 5.40 -1.32
N ALA A 396 -12.61 6.13 -1.10
CA ALA A 396 -12.92 6.80 0.17
C ALA A 396 -14.34 6.40 0.57
N ALA A 397 -14.53 5.99 1.81
CA ALA A 397 -15.81 5.51 2.30
C ALA A 397 -15.93 5.60 3.83
N THR A 398 -17.18 5.74 4.28
CA THR A 398 -17.59 5.32 5.62
C THR A 398 -18.16 3.90 5.54
N SER A 399 -17.69 3.01 6.42
CA SER A 399 -18.08 1.60 6.44
C SER A 399 -18.11 1.10 7.89
N THR A 400 -18.53 -0.16 8.07
CA THR A 400 -18.52 -0.79 9.40
C THR A 400 -17.09 -1.00 9.91
N VAL A 401 -16.87 -0.84 11.20
CA VAL A 401 -15.59 -1.03 11.89
C VAL A 401 -15.86 -1.73 13.22
N PRO A 402 -14.90 -2.44 13.84
CA PRO A 402 -15.12 -3.05 15.15
C PRO A 402 -15.60 -2.00 16.16
N ASN A 403 -16.51 -2.36 17.07
CA ASN A 403 -17.19 -1.40 17.94
C ASN A 403 -16.25 -0.59 18.86
N PHE A 404 -15.02 -1.06 19.08
CA PHE A 404 -13.99 -0.34 19.83
C PHE A 404 -13.22 0.70 19.01
N THR A 405 -13.51 0.82 17.71
CA THR A 405 -12.85 1.76 16.80
C THR A 405 -13.65 3.06 16.71
N GLY A 406 -13.01 4.20 17.01
CA GLY A 406 -13.67 5.52 17.01
C GLY A 406 -13.73 6.24 15.65
N MET A 407 -13.14 5.67 14.58
CA MET A 407 -13.09 6.27 13.24
C MET A 407 -13.55 5.27 12.18
N ASP A 408 -14.56 5.64 11.40
CA ASP A 408 -15.19 4.81 10.37
C ASP A 408 -14.94 5.34 8.94
N LYS A 409 -14.26 6.49 8.81
CA LYS A 409 -13.93 7.16 7.54
C LYS A 409 -12.52 6.79 7.08
N PHE A 410 -12.40 5.83 6.17
CA PHE A 410 -11.10 5.44 5.58
C PHE A 410 -11.01 5.83 4.10
N TRP A 411 -9.78 6.00 3.64
CA TRP A 411 -9.46 6.20 2.23
C TRP A 411 -8.17 5.48 1.86
N GLY A 412 -8.09 4.99 0.62
CA GLY A 412 -7.00 4.12 0.19
C GLY A 412 -7.38 3.32 -1.05
N THR A 413 -6.39 2.84 -1.78
CA THR A 413 -6.63 1.74 -2.73
C THR A 413 -7.14 0.48 -2.04
N SER A 414 -6.87 0.37 -0.72
CA SER A 414 -7.46 -0.62 0.17
C SER A 414 -9.00 -0.58 0.25
N MET A 415 -9.64 0.57 0.03
CA MET A 415 -11.10 0.68 -0.02
C MET A 415 -11.62 0.45 -1.45
N ALA A 416 -10.82 0.78 -2.46
CA ALA A 416 -11.15 0.53 -3.88
C ALA A 416 -11.13 -0.96 -4.24
N CYS A 417 -10.23 -1.74 -3.64
CA CYS A 417 -10.13 -3.19 -3.80
C CYS A 417 -11.43 -3.96 -3.44
N PRO A 418 -11.97 -3.85 -2.21
CA PRO A 418 -13.21 -4.51 -1.81
C PRO A 418 -14.42 -3.98 -2.58
N TYR A 419 -14.40 -2.71 -3.00
CA TYR A 419 -15.42 -2.17 -3.88
C TYR A 419 -15.50 -2.96 -5.19
N SER A 420 -14.36 -3.13 -5.86
CA SER A 420 -14.27 -3.91 -7.10
C SER A 420 -14.61 -5.38 -6.88
N ALA A 421 -14.23 -5.97 -5.74
CA ALA A 421 -14.63 -7.34 -5.38
C ALA A 421 -16.15 -7.47 -5.25
N GLY A 422 -16.82 -6.48 -4.65
CA GLY A 422 -18.28 -6.41 -4.60
C GLY A 422 -18.91 -6.30 -5.99
N VAL A 423 -18.35 -5.48 -6.90
CA VAL A 423 -18.85 -5.40 -8.29
C VAL A 423 -18.70 -6.74 -9.01
N MET A 424 -17.60 -7.47 -8.80
CA MET A 424 -17.44 -8.83 -9.32
C MET A 424 -18.51 -9.77 -8.78
N ALA A 425 -18.83 -9.69 -7.48
CA ALA A 425 -19.87 -10.51 -6.86
C ALA A 425 -21.26 -10.24 -7.46
N LEU A 426 -21.62 -8.98 -7.72
CA LEU A 426 -22.87 -8.60 -8.40
C LEU A 426 -22.96 -9.23 -9.81
N LEU A 427 -21.90 -9.07 -10.61
CA LEU A 427 -21.85 -9.62 -11.98
C LEU A 427 -21.91 -11.14 -12.00
N LEU A 428 -21.21 -11.81 -11.08
CA LEU A 428 -21.19 -13.27 -10.96
C LEU A 428 -22.53 -13.82 -10.46
N SER A 429 -23.19 -13.13 -9.53
CA SER A 429 -24.55 -13.47 -9.08
C SER A 429 -25.56 -13.39 -10.23
N ALA A 430 -25.50 -12.33 -11.04
CA ALA A 430 -26.32 -12.21 -12.25
C ALA A 430 -26.02 -13.33 -13.27
N ALA A 431 -24.73 -13.61 -13.51
CA ALA A 431 -24.31 -14.65 -14.44
C ALA A 431 -24.78 -16.05 -14.03
N GLN A 432 -24.73 -16.39 -12.74
CA GLN A 432 -25.26 -17.68 -12.26
C GLN A 432 -26.75 -17.85 -12.52
N LYS A 433 -27.52 -16.75 -12.51
CA LYS A 433 -28.96 -16.77 -12.72
C LYS A 433 -29.33 -16.81 -14.21
N GLU A 434 -28.68 -16.01 -15.04
CA GLU A 434 -28.98 -15.92 -16.48
C GLU A 434 -28.26 -16.97 -17.32
N PHE A 435 -27.08 -17.41 -16.90
CA PHE A 435 -26.20 -18.32 -17.63
C PHE A 435 -25.68 -19.45 -16.72
N PRO A 436 -26.56 -20.26 -16.09
CA PRO A 436 -26.17 -21.24 -15.07
C PRO A 436 -25.15 -22.30 -15.55
N GLU A 437 -25.09 -22.57 -16.85
CA GLU A 437 -24.16 -23.51 -17.46
C GLU A 437 -22.79 -22.89 -17.82
N VAL A 438 -22.62 -21.58 -17.62
CA VAL A 438 -21.42 -20.84 -18.03
C VAL A 438 -20.59 -20.48 -16.80
N LYS A 439 -19.37 -21.01 -16.76
CA LYS A 439 -18.33 -20.56 -15.83
C LYS A 439 -17.45 -19.52 -16.51
N ILE A 440 -17.42 -18.29 -15.98
CA ILE A 440 -16.64 -17.20 -16.55
C ILE A 440 -15.19 -17.31 -16.05
N PRO A 441 -14.16 -17.42 -16.90
CA PRO A 441 -12.78 -17.31 -16.44
C PRO A 441 -12.49 -15.92 -15.86
N SER A 442 -11.67 -15.83 -14.80
CA SER A 442 -11.35 -14.57 -14.11
C SER A 442 -10.83 -13.50 -15.06
N GLN A 443 -9.91 -13.87 -15.94
CA GLN A 443 -9.35 -12.98 -16.96
C GLN A 443 -10.38 -12.41 -17.94
N LEU A 444 -11.46 -13.16 -18.24
CA LEU A 444 -12.56 -12.64 -19.06
C LEU A 444 -13.43 -11.66 -18.26
N LEU A 445 -13.74 -11.95 -17.00
CA LEU A 445 -14.47 -11.02 -16.13
C LEU A 445 -13.71 -9.70 -15.97
N PHE A 446 -12.41 -9.77 -15.70
CA PHE A 446 -11.53 -8.61 -15.58
C PHE A 446 -11.52 -7.77 -16.86
N LYS A 447 -11.47 -8.43 -18.01
CA LYS A 447 -11.58 -7.76 -19.29
C LYS A 447 -12.93 -7.06 -19.47
N ILE A 448 -14.04 -7.73 -19.15
CA ILE A 448 -15.36 -7.12 -19.22
C ILE A 448 -15.38 -5.82 -18.40
N ILE A 449 -14.92 -5.87 -17.15
CA ILE A 449 -14.93 -4.70 -16.26
C ILE A 449 -14.05 -3.58 -16.82
N ARG A 450 -12.82 -3.88 -17.29
CA ARG A 450 -11.91 -2.89 -17.90
C ARG A 450 -12.51 -2.21 -19.13
N GLU A 451 -13.10 -2.97 -20.04
CA GLU A 451 -13.63 -2.48 -21.32
C GLU A 451 -14.95 -1.72 -21.15
N SER A 452 -15.70 -1.99 -20.08
CA SER A 452 -16.96 -1.31 -19.76
C SER A 452 -16.81 -0.06 -18.90
N ALA A 453 -15.62 0.15 -18.32
CA ALA A 453 -15.35 1.27 -17.43
C ALA A 453 -15.46 2.62 -18.16
N VAL A 454 -15.80 3.68 -17.40
CA VAL A 454 -15.99 5.03 -17.92
C VAL A 454 -14.66 5.76 -17.94
N TYR A 455 -14.08 5.95 -19.13
CA TYR A 455 -12.80 6.63 -19.29
C TYR A 455 -12.89 8.14 -19.05
N TRP A 456 -12.01 8.68 -18.20
CA TRP A 456 -11.89 10.09 -17.88
C TRP A 456 -10.74 10.74 -18.66
N LYS A 457 -11.07 11.63 -19.59
CA LYS A 457 -10.10 12.24 -20.53
C LYS A 457 -9.01 13.08 -19.87
N GLN A 458 -9.23 13.54 -18.65
CA GLN A 458 -8.28 14.34 -17.88
C GLN A 458 -7.16 13.50 -17.23
N TYR A 459 -7.25 12.17 -17.30
CA TYR A 459 -6.26 11.24 -16.76
C TYR A 459 -5.68 10.36 -17.87
N THR A 460 -4.47 9.86 -17.68
CA THR A 460 -3.85 8.91 -18.62
C THR A 460 -4.28 7.48 -18.29
N VAL A 461 -3.99 6.54 -19.19
CA VAL A 461 -4.19 5.10 -18.93
C VAL A 461 -3.36 4.58 -17.75
N LEU A 462 -2.22 5.22 -17.42
CA LEU A 462 -1.41 4.86 -16.24
C LEU A 462 -2.05 5.30 -14.92
N ASP A 463 -2.89 6.33 -14.97
CA ASP A 463 -3.60 6.82 -13.79
C ASP A 463 -4.85 5.98 -13.51
N GLN A 464 -5.55 5.52 -14.55
CA GLN A 464 -6.92 5.00 -14.42
C GLN A 464 -7.18 3.61 -15.03
N GLY A 465 -6.24 3.03 -15.76
CA GLY A 465 -6.47 1.80 -16.52
C GLY A 465 -7.59 1.95 -17.54
N GLY A 466 -8.61 1.09 -17.45
CA GLY A 466 -9.83 1.16 -18.26
C GLY A 466 -10.74 2.36 -17.94
N GLY A 467 -10.59 2.98 -16.77
CA GLY A 467 -11.42 4.10 -16.31
C GLY A 467 -12.18 3.80 -15.02
N PHE A 468 -13.20 4.60 -14.73
CA PHE A 468 -14.03 4.48 -13.53
C PHE A 468 -15.02 3.32 -13.64
N ILE A 469 -15.00 2.44 -12.65
CA ILE A 469 -15.81 1.22 -12.64
C ILE A 469 -17.31 1.52 -12.78
N ASN A 470 -18.01 0.75 -13.62
CA ASN A 470 -19.44 0.89 -13.83
C ASN A 470 -20.12 -0.47 -14.01
N VAL A 471 -20.96 -0.87 -13.05
CA VAL A 471 -21.54 -2.22 -13.02
C VAL A 471 -22.60 -2.43 -14.10
N LEU A 472 -23.38 -1.40 -14.44
CA LEU A 472 -24.42 -1.49 -15.48
C LEU A 472 -23.78 -1.74 -16.85
N ASN A 473 -22.75 -0.97 -17.20
CA ASN A 473 -22.00 -1.17 -18.44
C ASN A 473 -21.33 -2.55 -18.46
N ALA A 474 -20.75 -2.98 -17.33
CA ALA A 474 -20.10 -4.29 -17.21
C ALA A 474 -21.09 -5.43 -17.41
N TYR A 475 -22.28 -5.33 -16.81
CA TYR A 475 -23.36 -6.30 -16.95
C TYR A 475 -23.84 -6.42 -18.40
N GLU A 476 -24.09 -5.30 -19.08
CA GLU A 476 -24.49 -5.32 -20.49
C GLU A 476 -23.41 -5.92 -21.41
N LEU A 477 -22.14 -5.56 -21.17
CA LEU A 477 -21.02 -6.11 -21.93
C LEU A 477 -20.81 -7.60 -21.66
N MET A 478 -20.96 -8.04 -20.40
CA MET A 478 -20.94 -9.44 -20.01
C MET A 478 -21.99 -10.22 -20.79
N ARG A 479 -23.26 -9.80 -20.75
CA ARG A 479 -24.35 -10.48 -21.48
C ARG A 479 -24.06 -10.57 -22.96
N LYS A 480 -23.59 -9.48 -23.58
CA LYS A 480 -23.19 -9.47 -24.99
C LYS A 480 -22.12 -10.52 -25.29
N PHE A 481 -21.05 -10.58 -24.49
CA PHE A 481 -19.96 -11.54 -24.69
C PHE A 481 -20.40 -12.99 -24.44
N LEU A 482 -21.22 -13.24 -23.42
CA LEU A 482 -21.71 -14.58 -23.12
C LEU A 482 -22.68 -15.10 -24.19
N ASN A 483 -23.61 -14.27 -24.64
CA ASN A 483 -24.54 -14.59 -25.74
C ASN A 483 -23.82 -14.91 -27.06
N ASN A 484 -22.71 -14.21 -27.34
CA ASN A 484 -21.88 -14.46 -28.53
C ASN A 484 -20.93 -15.66 -28.37
N GLY A 485 -20.94 -16.32 -27.20
CA GLY A 485 -20.09 -17.47 -26.93
C GLY A 485 -18.60 -17.12 -26.76
N GLU A 486 -18.27 -15.88 -26.42
CA GLU A 486 -16.88 -15.40 -26.34
C GLU A 486 -16.09 -16.12 -25.24
N HIS A 487 -16.74 -16.53 -24.16
CA HIS A 487 -16.14 -17.35 -23.09
C HIS A 487 -15.53 -18.67 -23.59
N LYS A 488 -16.04 -19.25 -24.68
CA LYS A 488 -15.51 -20.49 -25.28
C LYS A 488 -14.28 -20.24 -26.15
N LYS A 489 -14.10 -19.01 -26.62
CA LYS A 489 -13.02 -18.58 -27.51
C LYS A 489 -11.98 -17.73 -26.78
N PHE A 490 -12.23 -17.31 -25.56
CA PHE A 490 -11.37 -16.39 -24.83
C PHE A 490 -9.99 -16.99 -24.58
N GLU A 491 -8.96 -16.25 -24.97
CA GLU A 491 -7.57 -16.67 -24.90
C GLU A 491 -6.76 -15.59 -24.19
N THR A 492 -5.70 -15.98 -23.48
CA THR A 492 -4.82 -15.05 -22.77
C THR A 492 -3.44 -15.01 -23.40
N TYR A 493 -2.72 -13.90 -23.17
CA TYR A 493 -1.48 -13.58 -23.84
C TYR A 493 -0.49 -12.97 -22.85
N SER A 494 0.76 -13.42 -22.95
CA SER A 494 1.90 -12.73 -22.35
C SER A 494 2.47 -11.74 -23.36
N ILE A 495 2.70 -10.52 -22.92
CA ILE A 495 3.21 -9.42 -23.74
C ILE A 495 4.51 -8.95 -23.10
N SER A 496 5.51 -8.66 -23.93
CA SER A 496 6.75 -8.02 -23.49
C SER A 496 7.27 -7.02 -24.52
N SER A 497 7.90 -5.95 -24.05
CA SER A 497 8.57 -4.96 -24.89
C SER A 497 9.78 -4.36 -24.17
N PHE A 498 10.42 -3.39 -24.82
CA PHE A 498 11.63 -2.74 -24.36
C PHE A 498 11.37 -1.83 -23.14
N ALA A 499 12.14 -2.03 -22.07
CA ALA A 499 12.14 -1.20 -20.88
C ALA A 499 13.56 -1.19 -20.27
N PRO A 500 14.39 -0.17 -20.56
CA PRO A 500 15.84 -0.22 -20.27
C PRO A 500 16.18 -0.15 -18.77
N ASN A 501 15.23 0.25 -17.93
CA ASN A 501 15.39 0.32 -16.47
C ASN A 501 14.99 -0.97 -15.74
N GLN A 502 14.47 -1.95 -16.47
CA GLN A 502 14.03 -3.25 -15.94
C GLN A 502 15.07 -4.34 -16.26
N PRO A 503 15.10 -5.45 -15.50
CA PRO A 503 16.02 -6.54 -15.78
C PRO A 503 15.80 -7.09 -17.19
N ASP A 504 16.89 -7.48 -17.84
CA ASP A 504 16.91 -7.92 -19.25
C ASP A 504 16.42 -6.87 -20.27
N ASN A 505 16.31 -5.61 -19.84
CA ASN A 505 15.76 -4.49 -20.60
C ASN A 505 14.32 -4.72 -21.10
N LYS A 506 13.49 -5.44 -20.33
CA LYS A 506 12.13 -5.81 -20.73
C LYS A 506 11.09 -5.64 -19.63
N ALA A 507 9.91 -5.21 -20.04
CA ALA A 507 8.69 -5.17 -19.23
C ALA A 507 7.48 -5.61 -20.06
N ASN A 508 6.29 -5.62 -19.47
CA ASN A 508 5.05 -5.91 -20.20
C ASN A 508 4.72 -4.79 -21.20
N ASN A 509 5.04 -3.56 -20.83
CA ASN A 509 4.86 -2.37 -21.66
C ASN A 509 6.17 -1.98 -22.35
N LEU A 510 6.06 -1.21 -23.45
CA LEU A 510 7.18 -0.41 -23.95
C LEU A 510 7.31 0.79 -23.02
N TYR A 511 8.38 0.86 -22.24
CA TYR A 511 8.55 1.91 -21.23
C TYR A 511 9.92 2.59 -21.36
N ILE A 512 9.92 3.90 -21.57
CA ILE A 512 11.13 4.70 -21.72
C ILE A 512 11.00 5.94 -20.84
N ARG A 513 11.61 5.90 -19.64
CA ARG A 513 11.58 7.02 -18.69
C ARG A 513 12.50 8.18 -19.09
N ASP A 514 13.58 7.92 -19.82
CA ASP A 514 14.42 8.96 -20.43
C ASP A 514 14.32 8.91 -21.95
N GLY A 515 13.38 9.67 -22.53
CA GLY A 515 13.21 9.77 -23.98
C GLY A 515 14.10 10.83 -24.65
N SER A 516 15.04 11.44 -23.94
CA SER A 516 15.92 12.48 -24.50
C SER A 516 16.85 11.94 -25.60
N PHE A 517 17.28 10.68 -25.50
CA PHE A 517 18.16 10.05 -26.50
C PHE A 517 17.45 9.68 -27.81
N LEU A 518 16.12 9.67 -27.83
CA LEU A 518 15.35 9.19 -28.98
C LEU A 518 15.54 10.08 -30.19
N THR A 519 16.00 9.49 -31.29
CA THR A 519 16.15 10.13 -32.60
C THR A 519 14.84 10.12 -33.40
N GLY A 520 13.96 9.15 -33.13
CA GLY A 520 12.75 8.89 -33.89
C GLY A 520 12.95 7.84 -34.98
N ASP A 521 14.16 7.35 -35.21
CA ASP A 521 14.46 6.29 -36.18
C ASP A 521 14.41 4.88 -35.61
N GLU A 522 14.32 4.77 -34.29
CA GLU A 522 14.24 3.51 -33.57
C GLU A 522 12.94 2.76 -33.91
N VAL A 523 13.07 1.45 -34.08
CA VAL A 523 11.94 0.53 -34.17
C VAL A 523 11.91 -0.29 -32.89
N PHE A 524 10.79 -0.22 -32.19
CA PHE A 524 10.53 -1.05 -31.01
C PHE A 524 9.55 -2.16 -31.37
N SER A 525 9.59 -3.24 -30.59
CA SER A 525 8.76 -4.41 -30.84
C SER A 525 8.02 -4.83 -29.57
N PHE A 526 6.75 -5.18 -29.72
CA PHE A 526 6.03 -5.99 -28.75
C PHE A 526 6.12 -7.46 -29.19
N SER A 527 6.47 -8.34 -28.27
CA SER A 527 6.41 -9.80 -28.43
C SER A 527 5.20 -10.33 -27.69
N ILE A 528 4.29 -10.98 -28.42
CA ILE A 528 3.01 -11.46 -27.91
C ILE A 528 3.01 -12.99 -28.01
N LYS A 529 2.88 -13.67 -26.88
CA LYS A 529 2.84 -15.13 -26.81
C LYS A 529 1.53 -15.59 -26.20
N ARG A 530 0.82 -16.43 -26.95
CA ARG A 530 -0.40 -17.13 -26.52
C ARG A 530 -0.10 -18.03 -25.32
N GLU A 531 -1.00 -18.05 -24.34
CA GLU A 531 -0.85 -18.88 -23.14
C GLU A 531 -1.63 -20.21 -23.18
N ASN A 532 -2.44 -20.42 -24.22
CA ASN A 532 -3.20 -21.64 -24.51
C ASN A 532 -4.26 -21.98 -23.44
N SER A 533 -4.97 -20.96 -22.97
CA SER A 533 -6.02 -21.04 -21.96
C SER A 533 -7.24 -21.86 -22.42
N ILE A 534 -7.52 -21.93 -23.72
CA ILE A 534 -8.55 -22.82 -24.28
C ILE A 534 -8.08 -24.28 -24.45
N LYS A 535 -6.82 -24.60 -24.10
CA LYS A 535 -6.22 -25.95 -24.17
C LYS A 535 -6.39 -26.61 -25.55
N SER A 536 -5.96 -25.91 -26.60
CA SER A 536 -6.02 -26.39 -27.98
C SER A 536 -4.71 -26.17 -28.72
N ASP A 537 -4.16 -27.24 -29.30
CA ASP A 537 -2.91 -27.22 -30.06
C ASP A 537 -3.07 -26.67 -31.48
N LYS A 538 -4.31 -26.67 -31.99
CA LYS A 538 -4.65 -26.09 -33.30
C LYS A 538 -5.24 -24.71 -33.08
N PHE A 539 -4.44 -23.68 -33.36
CA PHE A 539 -4.89 -22.30 -33.21
C PHE A 539 -4.44 -21.45 -34.38
N TYR A 540 -5.36 -20.67 -34.92
CA TYR A 540 -5.04 -19.61 -35.87
C TYR A 540 -6.04 -18.49 -35.71
N ARG A 541 -5.54 -17.29 -35.44
CA ARG A 541 -6.35 -16.06 -35.40
C ARG A 541 -5.60 -14.90 -36.00
N THR A 542 -6.34 -14.05 -36.70
CA THR A 542 -5.87 -12.81 -37.30
C THR A 542 -6.45 -11.64 -36.52
N TYR A 543 -5.66 -10.58 -36.38
CA TYR A 543 -6.01 -9.41 -35.60
C TYR A 543 -5.75 -8.12 -36.38
N ASN A 544 -6.71 -7.20 -36.30
CA ASN A 544 -6.56 -5.82 -36.75
C ASN A 544 -5.93 -4.98 -35.62
N LEU A 545 -4.92 -4.19 -35.96
CA LEU A 545 -4.18 -3.37 -35.00
C LEU A 545 -4.54 -1.90 -35.17
N LYS A 546 -4.81 -1.22 -34.04
CA LYS A 546 -5.06 0.22 -34.02
C LYS A 546 -4.37 0.86 -32.82
N SER A 547 -3.61 1.93 -33.08
CA SER A 547 -3.10 2.83 -32.05
C SER A 547 -4.15 3.90 -31.75
N ASP A 548 -4.31 4.28 -30.49
CA ASP A 548 -5.13 5.42 -30.06
C ASP A 548 -4.40 6.77 -30.19
N SER A 549 -3.11 6.74 -30.50
CA SER A 549 -2.22 7.90 -30.53
C SER A 549 -1.49 8.05 -31.86
N ASP A 550 -1.27 9.29 -32.29
CA ASP A 550 -0.61 9.61 -33.56
C ASP A 550 0.92 9.63 -33.49
N TRP A 551 1.50 9.77 -32.29
CA TRP A 551 2.94 9.73 -32.05
C TRP A 551 3.52 8.31 -32.10
N LEU A 552 2.70 7.27 -31.92
CA LEU A 552 3.11 5.87 -31.99
C LEU A 552 2.61 5.24 -33.30
N LYS A 553 3.52 5.12 -34.27
CA LYS A 553 3.19 4.60 -35.61
C LYS A 553 3.33 3.08 -35.66
N LEU A 554 2.26 2.41 -36.04
CA LEU A 554 2.27 0.97 -36.35
C LEU A 554 2.94 0.73 -37.71
N ILE A 555 3.95 -0.15 -37.74
CA ILE A 555 4.59 -0.58 -39.00
C ILE A 555 3.69 -1.56 -39.76
N GLN A 556 2.92 -2.37 -39.03
CA GLN A 556 1.92 -3.30 -39.57
C GLN A 556 0.54 -3.01 -38.98
N LYS A 557 -0.50 -3.11 -39.82
CA LYS A 557 -1.92 -2.90 -39.42
C LYS A 557 -2.66 -4.19 -39.06
N LYS A 558 -2.04 -5.35 -39.34
CA LYS A 558 -2.56 -6.67 -38.97
C LYS A 558 -1.44 -7.51 -38.38
N THR A 559 -1.81 -8.45 -37.54
CA THR A 559 -0.92 -9.52 -37.06
C THR A 559 -1.72 -10.81 -36.94
N TYR A 560 -1.05 -11.94 -36.72
CA TYR A 560 -1.69 -13.22 -36.49
C TYR A 560 -0.88 -14.06 -35.52
N ILE A 561 -1.55 -15.00 -34.85
CA ILE A 561 -0.91 -16.02 -34.02
C ILE A 561 -1.31 -17.38 -34.56
N ARG A 562 -0.31 -18.25 -34.77
CA ARG A 562 -0.49 -19.63 -35.20
C ARG A 562 0.08 -20.56 -34.14
N ASN A 563 -0.77 -21.40 -33.57
CA ASN A 563 -0.44 -22.29 -32.45
C ASN A 563 0.27 -21.48 -31.35
N ASP A 564 1.47 -21.90 -30.95
CA ASP A 564 2.25 -21.25 -29.89
C ASP A 564 3.37 -20.34 -30.42
N GLN A 565 3.38 -20.05 -31.73
CA GLN A 565 4.35 -19.13 -32.33
C GLN A 565 4.09 -17.71 -31.83
N PRO A 566 5.06 -17.04 -31.20
CA PRO A 566 4.91 -15.65 -30.79
C PRO A 566 4.68 -14.74 -32.00
N ALA A 567 3.80 -13.76 -31.85
CA ALA A 567 3.64 -12.67 -32.81
C ALA A 567 4.51 -11.49 -32.42
N THR A 568 4.95 -10.72 -33.42
CA THR A 568 5.68 -9.47 -33.22
C THR A 568 4.89 -8.30 -33.79
N VAL A 569 4.75 -7.25 -32.99
CA VAL A 569 4.15 -5.98 -33.41
C VAL A 569 5.22 -4.88 -33.31
N ASN A 570 5.71 -4.44 -34.46
CA ASN A 570 6.70 -3.36 -34.54
C ASN A 570 6.04 -1.98 -34.59
N VAL A 571 6.65 -1.03 -33.89
CA VAL A 571 6.22 0.36 -33.77
C VAL A 571 7.41 1.31 -33.96
N LYS A 572 7.13 2.51 -34.48
CA LYS A 572 8.09 3.60 -34.62
C LYS A 572 7.54 4.86 -33.94
N LEU A 573 8.41 5.61 -33.28
CA LEU A 573 8.03 6.85 -32.61
C LEU A 573 8.11 8.03 -33.59
N ASP A 574 7.07 8.86 -33.64
CA ASP A 574 7.12 10.13 -34.37
C ASP A 574 7.70 11.23 -33.48
N LYS A 575 9.02 11.43 -33.54
CA LYS A 575 9.71 12.45 -32.75
C LYS A 575 9.16 13.86 -32.98
N SER A 576 8.58 14.15 -34.15
CA SER A 576 7.97 15.47 -34.43
C SER A 576 6.74 15.77 -33.56
N LYS A 577 6.14 14.72 -32.96
CA LYS A 577 5.01 14.80 -32.02
C LYS A 577 5.44 14.79 -30.55
N LEU A 578 6.68 14.39 -30.26
CA LEU A 578 7.25 14.28 -28.91
C LEU A 578 8.16 15.48 -28.58
N LYS A 579 7.68 16.70 -28.84
CA LYS A 579 8.50 17.93 -28.71
C LYS A 579 8.46 18.54 -27.32
N ASN A 580 7.33 18.44 -26.63
CA ASN A 580 7.14 19.07 -25.33
C ASN A 580 7.56 18.11 -24.22
N PRO A 581 8.29 18.57 -23.19
CA PRO A 581 8.50 17.77 -22.00
C PRO A 581 7.18 17.32 -21.38
N GLY A 582 7.10 16.06 -20.98
CA GLY A 582 5.89 15.45 -20.44
C GLY A 582 5.84 13.93 -20.62
N LEU A 583 4.72 13.38 -20.18
CA LEU A 583 4.39 11.96 -20.26
C LEU A 583 3.54 11.69 -21.50
N TYR A 584 3.99 10.77 -22.35
CA TYR A 584 3.26 10.31 -23.53
C TYR A 584 2.87 8.85 -23.34
N THR A 585 1.58 8.56 -23.46
CA THR A 585 1.05 7.19 -23.40
C THR A 585 0.29 6.87 -24.68
N ALA A 586 0.34 5.62 -25.12
CA ALA A 586 -0.34 5.16 -26.33
C ALA A 586 -0.71 3.69 -26.20
N LYS A 587 -1.98 3.39 -26.47
CA LYS A 587 -2.54 2.05 -26.43
C LYS A 587 -2.69 1.52 -27.84
N ILE A 588 -2.24 0.28 -28.05
CA ILE A 588 -2.48 -0.47 -29.28
C ILE A 588 -3.47 -1.58 -28.95
N ILE A 589 -4.62 -1.55 -29.62
CA ILE A 589 -5.67 -2.54 -29.46
C ILE A 589 -5.61 -3.51 -30.63
N ALA A 590 -5.56 -4.81 -30.32
CA ALA A 590 -5.69 -5.88 -31.30
C ALA A 590 -7.13 -6.43 -31.26
N THR A 591 -7.93 -6.19 -32.29
CA THR A 591 -9.28 -6.75 -32.41
C THR A 591 -9.27 -7.97 -33.32
N ARG A 592 -10.08 -9.00 -33.03
CA ARG A 592 -10.24 -10.15 -33.93
C ARG A 592 -10.70 -9.69 -35.30
N ASP A 593 -10.08 -10.22 -36.33
CA ASP A 593 -10.47 -10.00 -37.72
C ASP A 593 -11.60 -10.97 -38.11
N ASP A 594 -12.70 -10.91 -37.35
CA ASP A 594 -13.93 -11.68 -37.57
C ASP A 594 -15.17 -10.82 -37.31
N ALA A 595 -16.36 -11.40 -37.48
CA ALA A 595 -17.62 -10.69 -37.30
C ALA A 595 -17.87 -10.18 -35.87
N SER A 596 -17.17 -10.72 -34.85
CA SER A 596 -17.29 -10.27 -33.45
C SER A 596 -16.56 -8.94 -33.23
N SER A 597 -15.46 -8.71 -33.95
CA SER A 597 -14.51 -7.62 -33.69
C SER A 597 -14.09 -7.54 -32.21
N PHE A 598 -14.06 -8.69 -31.52
CA PHE A 598 -13.72 -8.77 -30.10
C PHE A 598 -12.32 -8.17 -29.85
N PRO A 599 -12.17 -7.20 -28.92
CA PRO A 599 -10.85 -6.68 -28.57
C PRO A 599 -10.10 -7.82 -27.87
N GLU A 600 -9.06 -8.41 -28.47
CA GLU A 600 -8.43 -9.62 -27.93
C GLU A 600 -7.39 -9.28 -26.86
N PHE A 601 -6.38 -8.47 -27.21
CA PHE A 601 -5.31 -8.05 -26.30
C PHE A 601 -4.85 -6.62 -26.62
N GLU A 602 -4.10 -6.05 -25.69
CA GLU A 602 -3.72 -4.64 -25.71
C GLU A 602 -2.25 -4.51 -25.36
N MET A 603 -1.56 -3.57 -26.01
CA MET A 603 -0.17 -3.23 -25.74
C MET A 603 -0.10 -1.76 -25.36
N LEU A 604 0.71 -1.43 -24.36
CA LEU A 604 0.89 -0.06 -23.90
C LEU A 604 2.33 0.41 -24.14
N ALA A 605 2.45 1.63 -24.66
CA ALA A 605 3.72 2.34 -24.76
C ALA A 605 3.67 3.62 -23.92
N THR A 606 4.75 3.85 -23.17
CA THR A 606 4.96 5.02 -22.32
C THR A 606 6.34 5.59 -22.61
N VAL A 607 6.39 6.88 -22.95
CA VAL A 607 7.63 7.63 -23.18
C VAL A 607 7.58 8.93 -22.40
N VAL A 608 8.62 9.20 -21.62
CA VAL A 608 8.79 10.47 -20.91
C VAL A 608 9.82 11.32 -21.63
N ILE A 609 9.45 12.55 -21.99
CA ILE A 609 10.37 13.57 -22.49
C ILE A 609 10.66 14.52 -21.32
N PRO A 610 11.90 14.58 -20.80
CA PRO A 610 12.19 15.40 -19.62
C PRO A 610 12.52 16.86 -19.96
N TYR A 611 12.44 17.72 -18.96
CA TYR A 611 13.06 19.04 -18.96
C TYR A 611 14.57 18.89 -18.73
N GLU A 612 15.38 19.58 -19.52
CA GLU A 612 16.85 19.51 -19.47
C GLU A 612 17.46 20.80 -18.91
N PHE A 613 18.39 20.63 -17.98
CA PHE A 613 19.12 21.70 -17.31
C PHE A 613 20.56 21.72 -17.83
N ASN A 614 21.01 22.86 -18.34
CA ASN A 614 22.32 22.98 -18.98
C ASN A 614 22.84 24.42 -18.89
N SER A 615 24.02 24.67 -19.45
CA SER A 615 24.65 25.99 -19.42
C SER A 615 23.85 27.10 -20.13
N LEU A 616 22.95 26.76 -21.07
CA LEU A 616 22.13 27.76 -21.76
C LEU A 616 21.00 28.32 -20.88
N ASN A 617 20.53 27.53 -19.90
CA ASN A 617 19.55 27.96 -18.91
C ASN A 617 20.15 28.16 -17.51
N ASN A 618 21.48 28.22 -17.41
CA ASN A 618 22.22 28.34 -16.15
C ASN A 618 21.77 27.30 -15.10
N TYR A 619 21.43 26.10 -15.57
CA TYR A 619 20.93 25.00 -14.74
C TYR A 619 19.74 25.41 -13.84
N ARG A 620 18.91 26.33 -14.33
CA ARG A 620 17.70 26.84 -13.66
C ARG A 620 16.53 26.89 -14.65
N MET A 621 15.34 26.53 -14.17
CA MET A 621 14.08 26.74 -14.90
C MET A 621 13.00 27.28 -13.96
N ASN A 622 12.14 28.15 -14.49
CA ASN A 622 11.06 28.77 -13.76
C ASN A 622 9.76 28.69 -14.57
N TRP A 623 8.72 28.15 -13.95
CA TRP A 623 7.36 28.10 -14.45
C TRP A 623 6.52 29.09 -13.65
N LYS A 624 5.93 30.09 -14.32
CA LYS A 624 5.20 31.18 -13.67
C LYS A 624 3.71 31.08 -13.95
N ASP A 625 2.92 31.45 -12.94
CA ASP A 625 1.46 31.51 -13.00
C ASP A 625 0.82 30.20 -13.47
N GLU A 626 1.42 29.08 -13.09
CA GLU A 626 0.90 27.75 -13.37
C GLU A 626 -0.35 27.48 -12.53
N THR A 627 -1.30 26.73 -13.08
CA THR A 627 -2.56 26.40 -12.39
C THR A 627 -2.75 24.90 -12.26
N VAL A 628 -3.23 24.45 -11.11
CA VAL A 628 -3.69 23.08 -10.87
C VAL A 628 -5.07 23.11 -10.22
N GLN A 629 -6.00 22.33 -10.79
CA GLN A 629 -7.36 22.23 -10.29
C GLN A 629 -7.40 21.47 -8.96
N GLN A 630 -8.45 21.71 -8.16
CA GLN A 630 -8.67 21.03 -6.89
C GLN A 630 -8.62 19.50 -7.06
N GLY A 631 -7.78 18.83 -6.28
CA GLY A 631 -7.59 17.37 -6.33
C GLY A 631 -6.82 16.83 -7.54
N MET A 632 -6.48 17.69 -8.51
CA MET A 632 -5.73 17.31 -9.70
C MET A 632 -4.23 17.46 -9.49
N ILE A 633 -3.44 16.94 -10.43
CA ILE A 633 -1.98 17.00 -10.39
C ILE A 633 -1.40 17.57 -11.68
N LYS A 634 -0.22 18.19 -11.57
CA LYS A 634 0.61 18.61 -12.70
C LYS A 634 2.04 18.08 -12.52
N ARG A 635 2.56 17.41 -13.56
CA ARG A 635 3.83 16.67 -13.53
C ARG A 635 4.95 17.43 -14.26
N TYR A 636 6.14 17.40 -13.69
CA TYR A 636 7.37 17.93 -14.27
C TYR A 636 8.47 16.85 -14.18
N PHE A 637 8.88 16.32 -15.33
CA PHE A 637 9.95 15.33 -15.40
C PHE A 637 11.29 16.05 -15.58
N ILE A 638 12.19 15.90 -14.62
CA ILE A 638 13.43 16.65 -14.49
C ILE A 638 14.61 15.72 -14.76
N LYS A 639 15.36 15.98 -15.84
CA LYS A 639 16.62 15.28 -16.08
C LYS A 639 17.71 15.93 -15.23
N LEU A 640 18.33 15.14 -14.34
CA LEU A 640 19.41 15.66 -13.53
C LEU A 640 20.64 15.98 -14.41
N PRO A 641 21.19 17.20 -14.35
CA PRO A 641 22.41 17.54 -15.08
C PRO A 641 23.63 16.82 -14.48
N ALA A 642 24.57 16.45 -15.33
CA ALA A 642 25.83 15.85 -14.88
C ALA A 642 26.61 16.79 -13.96
N GLY A 643 27.18 16.27 -12.87
CA GLY A 643 27.96 17.05 -11.90
C GLY A 643 27.13 17.84 -10.88
N GLN A 644 25.79 17.69 -10.86
CA GLN A 644 24.97 18.23 -9.77
C GLN A 644 25.19 17.49 -8.45
N ASN A 645 25.12 18.21 -7.34
CA ASN A 645 25.17 17.66 -5.98
C ASN A 645 23.97 18.08 -5.14
N ALA A 646 23.26 19.13 -5.57
CA ALA A 646 22.01 19.54 -4.95
C ALA A 646 20.99 20.02 -5.99
N MET A 647 19.73 19.80 -5.67
CA MET A 647 18.58 20.40 -6.33
C MET A 647 17.83 21.27 -5.34
N LYS A 648 17.62 22.53 -5.71
CA LYS A 648 16.74 23.44 -5.00
C LYS A 648 15.40 23.50 -5.71
N ILE A 649 14.32 23.26 -4.98
CA ILE A 649 12.95 23.45 -5.46
C ILE A 649 12.30 24.59 -4.68
N THR A 650 11.78 25.58 -5.40
CA THR A 650 11.01 26.69 -4.82
C THR A 650 9.58 26.67 -5.37
N LEU A 651 8.61 26.48 -4.49
CA LEU A 651 7.18 26.64 -4.79
C LEU A 651 6.71 27.96 -4.20
N SER A 652 6.16 28.86 -4.99
CA SER A 652 5.81 30.21 -4.54
C SER A 652 4.54 30.75 -5.20
N ARG A 653 4.08 31.91 -4.76
CA ARG A 653 2.99 32.66 -5.42
C ARG A 653 3.33 34.15 -5.53
N ASP A 654 2.76 34.83 -6.51
CA ASP A 654 2.80 36.29 -6.54
C ASP A 654 1.75 36.86 -5.57
N LYS A 655 2.23 37.42 -4.46
CA LYS A 655 1.38 38.04 -3.43
C LYS A 655 0.55 39.20 -3.97
N LEU A 656 1.05 39.95 -4.95
CA LEU A 656 0.37 41.11 -5.52
C LEU A 656 -0.77 40.69 -6.46
N SER A 657 -0.68 39.50 -7.06
CA SER A 657 -1.69 38.98 -7.99
C SER A 657 -3.05 38.68 -7.34
N LYS A 658 -3.10 38.53 -6.01
CA LYS A 658 -4.28 38.05 -5.24
C LYS A 658 -4.88 36.72 -5.72
N LYS A 659 -4.17 35.95 -6.56
CA LYS A 659 -4.62 34.61 -6.99
C LYS A 659 -4.54 33.62 -5.82
N TYR A 660 -5.50 32.71 -5.77
CA TYR A 660 -5.58 31.67 -4.75
C TYR A 660 -4.49 30.59 -4.94
N SER A 661 -3.96 30.08 -3.83
CA SER A 661 -3.02 28.95 -3.82
C SER A 661 -3.30 28.06 -2.62
N ARG A 662 -3.56 26.78 -2.84
CA ARG A 662 -3.48 25.71 -1.84
C ARG A 662 -2.93 24.47 -2.53
N CYS A 663 -1.62 24.33 -2.54
CA CYS A 663 -0.90 23.29 -3.29
C CYS A 663 0.38 22.89 -2.57
N ARG A 664 0.87 21.67 -2.83
CA ARG A 664 2.20 21.20 -2.44
C ARG A 664 2.82 20.48 -3.62
N TYR A 665 4.09 20.13 -3.51
CA TYR A 665 4.73 19.23 -4.47
C TYR A 665 5.23 17.95 -3.82
N PHE A 666 5.26 16.89 -4.62
CA PHE A 666 5.88 15.62 -4.32
C PHE A 666 7.12 15.48 -5.19
N LEU A 667 8.20 14.96 -4.63
CA LEU A 667 9.41 14.63 -5.36
C LEU A 667 9.58 13.12 -5.42
N HIS A 668 9.68 12.55 -6.62
CA HIS A 668 9.98 11.13 -6.82
C HIS A 668 11.29 10.96 -7.60
N ASN A 669 12.03 9.92 -7.29
CA ASN A 669 13.29 9.61 -7.96
C ASN A 669 13.07 8.89 -9.30
N ASN A 670 14.17 8.47 -9.92
CA ASN A 670 14.16 7.74 -11.20
C ASN A 670 13.41 6.41 -11.17
N ASP A 671 13.30 5.78 -10.01
CA ASP A 671 12.62 4.50 -9.83
C ASP A 671 11.14 4.71 -9.45
N GLY A 672 10.61 5.94 -9.49
CA GLY A 672 9.23 6.23 -9.09
C GLY A 672 9.02 6.30 -7.58
N ILE A 673 10.06 6.15 -6.76
CA ILE A 673 9.98 6.15 -5.30
C ILE A 673 9.94 7.59 -4.78
N GLN A 674 9.00 7.88 -3.89
CA GLN A 674 8.89 9.18 -3.23
C GLN A 674 10.15 9.48 -2.38
N VAL A 675 10.75 10.63 -2.64
CA VAL A 675 11.88 11.18 -1.88
C VAL A 675 11.39 12.11 -0.78
N ASP A 676 10.42 12.97 -1.10
CA ASP A 676 9.90 13.98 -0.16
C ASP A 676 8.54 14.54 -0.60
N VAL A 677 7.83 15.18 0.34
CA VAL A 677 6.62 15.95 0.11
C VAL A 677 6.78 17.32 0.76
N SER A 678 6.59 18.39 -0.01
CA SER A 678 6.67 19.74 0.53
C SER A 678 5.54 20.03 1.52
N SER A 679 5.74 21.03 2.38
CA SER A 679 4.62 21.66 3.08
C SER A 679 3.59 22.22 2.09
N VAL A 680 2.39 22.52 2.56
CA VAL A 680 1.33 23.11 1.73
C VAL A 680 1.56 24.62 1.64
N LEU A 681 1.67 25.14 0.42
CA LEU A 681 1.64 26.58 0.14
C LEU A 681 0.18 27.03 0.19
N TYR A 682 -0.20 27.79 1.22
CA TYR A 682 -1.58 28.25 1.39
C TYR A 682 -1.69 29.78 1.45
N SER A 683 -2.34 30.36 0.45
CA SER A 683 -2.51 31.81 0.32
C SER A 683 -3.27 32.44 1.49
N VAL A 684 -4.21 31.71 2.11
CA VAL A 684 -4.98 32.18 3.28
C VAL A 684 -4.11 32.29 4.53
N ASN A 685 -3.10 31.43 4.67
CA ASN A 685 -2.09 31.55 5.73
C ASN A 685 -1.06 32.65 5.45
N ASN A 686 -1.21 33.40 4.35
CA ASN A 686 -0.24 34.37 3.84
C ASN A 686 1.13 33.77 3.47
N ASP A 687 1.21 32.46 3.23
CA ASP A 687 2.45 31.82 2.78
C ASP A 687 2.92 32.44 1.47
N GLU A 688 4.21 32.74 1.33
CA GLU A 688 4.77 33.37 0.12
C GLU A 688 5.54 32.37 -0.74
N LYS A 689 6.37 31.55 -0.09
CA LYS A 689 7.17 30.53 -0.75
C LYS A 689 7.56 29.39 0.19
N ILE A 690 7.80 28.23 -0.40
CA ILE A 690 8.41 27.05 0.19
C ILE A 690 9.69 26.77 -0.59
N GLU A 691 10.78 26.50 0.11
CA GLU A 691 12.10 26.32 -0.47
C GLU A 691 12.79 25.14 0.21
N ASN A 692 13.01 24.05 -0.55
CA ASN A 692 13.70 22.86 -0.07
C ASN A 692 14.94 22.59 -0.92
N TYR A 693 15.94 21.98 -0.29
CA TYR A 693 17.19 21.54 -0.90
C TYR A 693 17.30 20.03 -0.74
N TYR A 694 17.60 19.36 -1.84
CA TYR A 694 17.78 17.92 -1.92
C TYR A 694 19.21 17.63 -2.32
N TYR A 695 19.87 16.75 -1.58
CA TYR A 695 21.29 16.45 -1.71
C TYR A 695 21.52 15.01 -2.18
N ASP A 696 22.70 14.74 -2.72
CA ASP A 696 23.17 13.38 -3.08
C ASP A 696 22.22 12.60 -4.00
N LEU A 697 21.56 13.33 -4.91
CA LEU A 697 20.61 12.77 -5.86
C LEU A 697 21.32 11.84 -6.86
N LYS A 698 20.75 10.64 -7.07
CA LYS A 698 21.26 9.68 -8.05
C LYS A 698 20.92 10.14 -9.47
N PRO A 699 21.77 9.87 -10.48
CA PRO A 699 21.45 10.20 -11.88
C PRO A 699 20.11 9.58 -12.34
N GLY A 700 19.36 10.31 -13.16
CA GLY A 700 18.13 9.83 -13.77
C GLY A 700 17.09 10.92 -14.01
N ILE A 701 15.85 10.50 -14.23
CA ILE A 701 14.70 11.39 -14.44
C ILE A 701 13.83 11.43 -13.19
N TYR A 702 13.91 12.55 -12.48
CA TYR A 702 13.09 12.81 -11.30
C TYR A 702 11.74 13.36 -11.70
N GLU A 703 10.74 13.14 -10.86
CA GLU A 703 9.38 13.61 -11.10
C GLU A 703 8.94 14.55 -9.98
N ILE A 704 8.70 15.81 -10.32
CA ILE A 704 8.06 16.78 -9.42
C ILE A 704 6.58 16.84 -9.79
N ILE A 705 5.72 16.61 -8.81
CA ILE A 705 4.26 16.59 -9.02
C ILE A 705 3.65 17.63 -8.10
N VAL A 706 3.04 18.67 -8.67
CA VAL A 706 2.29 19.66 -7.89
C VAL A 706 0.83 19.25 -7.84
N ASP A 707 0.26 19.09 -6.64
CA ASP A 707 -1.16 18.83 -6.45
C ASP A 707 -1.95 20.13 -6.19
N GLY A 708 -3.16 20.20 -6.72
CA GLY A 708 -4.17 21.10 -6.18
C GLY A 708 -4.73 20.40 -4.95
N PHE A 709 -4.49 20.94 -3.76
CA PHE A 709 -4.91 20.28 -2.53
C PHE A 709 -6.42 20.01 -2.59
N PHE A 710 -6.87 18.81 -2.21
CA PHE A 710 -8.28 18.45 -2.43
C PHE A 710 -9.27 19.32 -1.63
N LEU A 711 -8.84 19.96 -0.54
CA LEU A 711 -9.63 20.96 0.21
C LEU A 711 -9.43 22.40 -0.31
N ALA A 712 -8.86 22.59 -1.49
CA ALA A 712 -8.73 23.91 -2.12
C ALA A 712 -10.12 24.44 -2.52
N SER A 713 -10.45 25.68 -2.17
CA SER A 713 -11.76 26.27 -2.54
C SER A 713 -11.83 26.70 -4.01
N GLU A 714 -10.69 26.91 -4.64
CA GLU A 714 -10.53 27.37 -6.01
C GLU A 714 -9.28 26.71 -6.64
N PRO A 715 -9.11 26.76 -7.97
CA PRO A 715 -7.88 26.31 -8.62
C PRO A 715 -6.64 27.02 -8.05
N SER A 716 -5.62 26.25 -7.70
CA SER A 716 -4.39 26.77 -7.12
C SER A 716 -3.47 27.32 -8.21
N THR A 717 -3.11 28.59 -8.10
CA THR A 717 -2.05 29.20 -8.92
C THR A 717 -0.72 29.17 -8.18
N TYR A 718 0.37 28.84 -8.85
CA TYR A 718 1.70 28.78 -8.27
C TYR A 718 2.79 29.13 -9.29
N ASN A 719 3.97 29.47 -8.77
CA ASN A 719 5.21 29.48 -9.51
C ASN A 719 6.09 28.34 -9.00
N LEU A 720 6.74 27.61 -9.90
CA LEU A 720 7.71 26.57 -9.57
C LEU A 720 9.06 26.99 -10.13
N GLU A 721 10.11 26.93 -9.31
CA GLU A 721 11.48 27.11 -9.76
C GLU A 721 12.32 25.92 -9.33
N VAL A 722 13.13 25.42 -10.25
CA VAL A 722 14.12 24.36 -10.00
C VAL A 722 15.48 24.91 -10.38
N GLU A 723 16.45 24.77 -9.48
CA GLU A 723 17.84 25.16 -9.66
C GLU A 723 18.75 24.02 -9.22
N PHE A 724 19.79 23.73 -9.99
CA PHE A 724 20.83 22.81 -9.58
C PHE A 724 22.08 23.53 -9.08
N ILE A 725 22.77 22.89 -8.13
CA ILE A 725 24.04 23.36 -7.59
C ILE A 725 25.09 22.26 -7.77
N SER A 726 26.31 22.66 -8.12
CA SER A 726 27.47 21.78 -8.24
C SER A 726 28.53 22.16 -7.23
N VAL A 727 28.73 21.28 -6.25
CA VAL A 727 29.83 21.31 -5.27
C VAL A 727 30.28 19.87 -5.09
N SER A 728 31.11 19.40 -6.02
CA SER A 728 31.55 18.02 -6.07
C SER A 728 32.88 17.85 -5.36
N GLN A 729 32.97 16.90 -4.43
CA GLN A 729 34.24 16.48 -3.85
C GLN A 729 35.00 15.59 -4.85
N ILE A 730 36.32 15.79 -4.94
CA ILE A 730 37.22 14.88 -5.65
C ILE A 730 37.84 13.89 -4.66
N GLY A 731 37.73 12.59 -4.98
CA GLY A 731 38.11 11.51 -4.07
C GLY A 731 37.04 11.21 -3.02
N ASN A 732 37.24 10.14 -2.26
CA ASN A 732 36.29 9.72 -1.21
C ASN A 732 37.04 9.25 0.05
N ASP A 733 38.04 10.03 0.43
CA ASP A 733 38.95 9.67 1.51
C ASP A 733 38.36 10.03 2.88
N TYR A 734 38.61 9.15 3.85
CA TYR A 734 38.34 9.45 5.24
C TYR A 734 39.33 10.51 5.72
N LEU A 735 38.82 11.56 6.36
CA LEU A 735 39.65 12.53 7.05
C LEU A 735 40.42 11.83 8.17
N THR A 736 41.72 12.11 8.25
CA THR A 736 42.60 11.69 9.34
C THR A 736 43.31 12.92 9.90
N GLU A 737 44.02 12.80 11.02
CA GLU A 737 44.86 13.91 11.51
C GLU A 737 45.95 14.29 10.50
N GLU A 738 46.43 13.32 9.71
CA GLU A 738 47.44 13.50 8.66
C GLU A 738 46.83 14.03 7.35
N GLN A 739 45.60 13.62 7.03
CA GLN A 739 44.85 14.04 5.84
C GLN A 739 43.70 14.97 6.24
N SER A 740 44.06 16.23 6.46
CA SER A 740 43.20 17.31 6.96
C SER A 740 42.66 18.24 5.87
N SER A 741 42.53 17.76 4.62
CA SER A 741 41.97 18.58 3.55
C SER A 741 41.25 17.77 2.49
N ILE A 742 40.23 18.37 1.89
CA ILE A 742 39.51 17.84 0.73
C ILE A 742 39.61 18.80 -0.45
N GLU A 743 39.43 18.28 -1.67
CA GLU A 743 39.29 19.08 -2.87
C GLU A 743 37.85 19.09 -3.33
N VAL A 744 37.35 20.28 -3.67
CA VAL A 744 36.01 20.50 -4.21
C VAL A 744 36.08 21.24 -5.55
N VAL A 745 35.14 20.95 -6.43
CA VAL A 745 35.00 21.59 -7.75
C VAL A 745 33.54 21.92 -8.04
N ASN A 746 33.34 23.02 -8.75
CA ASN A 746 32.05 23.39 -9.33
C ASN A 746 32.10 23.08 -10.83
N TYR A 747 31.28 22.13 -11.30
CA TYR A 747 31.20 21.75 -12.72
C TYR A 747 30.29 22.67 -13.55
N PHE A 748 29.58 23.60 -12.92
CA PHE A 748 28.65 24.51 -13.61
C PHE A 748 29.35 25.79 -14.06
N ASN A 749 28.69 26.53 -14.95
CA ASN A 749 29.25 27.67 -15.69
C ASN A 749 29.23 28.99 -14.92
N GLU A 750 28.69 29.03 -13.70
CA GLU A 750 28.64 30.23 -12.86
C GLU A 750 29.55 30.09 -11.63
N ALA A 751 30.27 31.17 -11.30
CA ALA A 751 31.05 31.23 -10.07
C ALA A 751 30.12 31.48 -8.87
N LYS A 752 30.32 30.74 -7.77
CA LYS A 752 29.49 30.87 -6.57
C LYS A 752 30.33 30.96 -5.31
N THR A 753 29.94 31.84 -4.39
CA THR A 753 30.66 32.07 -3.13
C THR A 753 29.83 31.59 -1.96
N TYR A 754 30.46 30.90 -1.02
CA TYR A 754 29.83 30.35 0.18
C TYR A 754 30.59 30.72 1.44
N ASN A 755 29.86 30.90 2.53
CA ASN A 755 30.40 30.81 3.89
C ASN A 755 30.47 29.33 4.28
N LEU A 756 31.54 28.94 4.96
CA LEU A 756 31.82 27.55 5.34
C LEU A 756 31.63 27.37 6.85
N SER A 757 31.02 26.25 7.22
CA SER A 757 30.96 25.74 8.59
C SER A 757 30.85 24.22 8.54
N GLY A 758 31.17 23.51 9.61
CA GLY A 758 30.94 22.08 9.65
C GLY A 758 30.82 21.54 11.05
N GLU A 759 30.40 20.30 11.14
CA GLU A 759 30.31 19.55 12.40
C GLU A 759 30.57 18.06 12.19
N LEU A 760 31.05 17.40 13.25
CA LEU A 760 31.02 15.94 13.41
C LEU A 760 29.77 15.58 14.21
N SER A 761 28.97 14.67 13.67
CA SER A 761 27.67 14.33 14.24
C SER A 761 27.73 13.04 15.07
N GLY A 762 28.62 12.13 14.75
CA GLY A 762 28.65 10.81 15.37
C GLY A 762 29.65 9.84 14.74
N VAL A 763 29.46 8.56 15.07
CA VAL A 763 30.13 7.43 14.42
C VAL A 763 29.12 6.51 13.77
N LYS A 764 29.52 5.84 12.69
CA LYS A 764 28.68 4.89 11.96
C LYS A 764 29.44 3.64 11.59
N LYS A 765 28.71 2.55 11.47
CA LYS A 765 29.20 1.27 10.98
C LYS A 765 28.18 0.67 10.02
N ASN A 766 28.68 0.07 8.95
CA ASN A 766 27.86 -0.67 8.00
C ASN A 766 28.15 -2.16 8.16
N TYR A 767 27.11 -2.99 8.26
CA TYR A 767 27.23 -4.44 8.28
C TYR A 767 26.03 -5.10 7.59
N PHE A 768 26.14 -6.40 7.35
CA PHE A 768 25.07 -7.17 6.74
C PHE A 768 24.59 -8.24 7.70
N VAL A 769 23.28 -8.45 7.71
CA VAL A 769 22.63 -9.59 8.35
C VAL A 769 21.86 -10.39 7.31
N THR A 770 21.59 -11.65 7.60
CA THR A 770 20.71 -12.49 6.79
C THR A 770 19.47 -12.79 7.61
N VAL A 771 18.32 -12.49 7.03
CA VAL A 771 17.00 -12.84 7.57
C VAL A 771 16.41 -13.98 6.73
N ASN A 772 15.58 -14.82 7.32
CA ASN A 772 14.98 -15.97 6.63
C ASN A 772 13.56 -16.25 7.16
N GLY A 773 12.89 -17.23 6.57
CA GLY A 773 11.51 -17.58 6.92
C GLY A 773 11.30 -18.31 8.26
N SER A 774 12.32 -18.48 9.12
CA SER A 774 12.18 -19.19 10.39
C SER A 774 11.65 -18.34 11.55
N GLY A 775 11.52 -17.03 11.38
CA GLY A 775 11.03 -16.11 12.42
C GLY A 775 11.68 -14.73 12.37
N THR A 776 11.64 -14.02 13.49
CA THR A 776 12.26 -12.69 13.64
C THR A 776 13.74 -12.79 14.03
N LEU A 777 14.54 -11.77 13.68
CA LEU A 777 15.94 -11.66 14.09
C LEU A 777 16.06 -10.58 15.17
N LYS A 778 16.56 -10.95 16.35
CA LYS A 778 16.76 -10.04 17.49
C LYS A 778 18.24 -9.73 17.69
N ILE A 779 18.58 -8.45 17.72
CA ILE A 779 19.94 -7.93 17.87
C ILE A 779 19.98 -7.03 19.13
N PRO A 780 20.52 -7.50 20.25
CA PRO A 780 20.64 -6.67 21.45
C PRO A 780 21.67 -5.56 21.24
N PHE A 781 21.39 -4.37 21.76
CA PHE A 781 22.33 -3.25 21.77
C PHE A 781 22.20 -2.41 23.04
N LYS A 782 23.23 -1.61 23.30
CA LYS A 782 23.27 -0.65 24.41
C LYS A 782 23.51 0.77 23.91
N ILE A 783 23.01 1.73 24.67
CA ILE A 783 23.35 3.15 24.54
C ILE A 783 24.03 3.57 25.84
N TYR A 784 25.18 4.24 25.74
CA TYR A 784 26.01 4.67 26.86
C TYR A 784 25.98 6.18 27.05
N LYS A 785 26.32 6.63 28.26
CA LYS A 785 26.58 8.04 28.56
C LYS A 785 27.58 8.65 27.57
N GLY A 786 27.20 9.77 26.96
CA GLY A 786 27.95 10.44 25.89
C GLY A 786 27.36 10.22 24.50
N GLU A 787 26.52 9.19 24.35
CA GLU A 787 25.72 8.93 23.16
C GLU A 787 24.33 9.53 23.35
N ARG A 788 23.84 10.30 22.38
CA ARG A 788 22.47 10.83 22.38
C ARG A 788 21.47 9.75 21.98
N SER A 789 21.77 9.10 20.86
CA SER A 789 20.88 8.13 20.24
C SER A 789 21.66 7.15 19.38
N LYS A 790 21.06 5.96 19.18
CA LYS A 790 21.50 4.98 18.20
C LYS A 790 20.38 4.74 17.19
N GLU A 791 20.68 4.95 15.93
CA GLU A 791 19.78 4.86 14.79
C GLU A 791 20.23 3.70 13.86
N PHE A 792 19.26 2.97 13.33
CA PHE A 792 19.48 1.89 12.38
C PHE A 792 18.72 2.18 11.09
N GLN A 793 19.44 2.21 9.98
CA GLN A 793 18.86 2.37 8.64
C GLN A 793 19.03 1.08 7.85
N PHE A 794 17.97 0.68 7.14
CA PHE A 794 17.92 -0.61 6.45
C PHE A 794 17.92 -0.42 4.94
N SER A 795 18.66 -1.28 4.25
CA SER A 795 18.55 -1.39 2.80
C SER A 795 18.76 -2.81 2.29
N LEU A 796 18.06 -3.14 1.20
CA LEU A 796 18.13 -4.41 0.50
C LEU A 796 18.54 -4.19 -0.96
N SER A 797 19.00 -5.26 -1.62
CA SER A 797 19.08 -5.29 -3.08
C SER A 797 17.67 -5.34 -3.68
N ARG A 798 17.51 -5.01 -4.97
CA ARG A 798 16.21 -5.17 -5.65
C ARG A 798 15.76 -6.62 -5.63
N GLU A 799 16.71 -7.54 -5.85
CA GLU A 799 16.48 -8.98 -5.88
C GLU A 799 16.07 -9.54 -4.52
N ASP A 800 16.66 -9.05 -3.43
CA ASP A 800 16.28 -9.48 -2.08
C ASP A 800 14.93 -8.90 -1.65
N PHE A 801 14.65 -7.64 -1.99
CA PHE A 801 13.36 -7.02 -1.70
C PHE A 801 12.22 -7.71 -2.46
N ASN A 802 12.43 -8.14 -3.70
CA ASN A 802 11.44 -8.87 -4.48
C ASN A 802 11.04 -10.26 -3.92
N LYS A 803 11.74 -10.75 -2.89
CA LYS A 803 11.40 -12.00 -2.20
C LYS A 803 10.43 -11.82 -1.05
N VAL A 804 10.36 -10.61 -0.48
CA VAL A 804 9.54 -10.35 0.71
C VAL A 804 8.14 -9.89 0.33
N THR A 805 7.16 -10.21 1.18
CA THR A 805 5.81 -9.64 1.12
C THR A 805 5.67 -8.40 2.00
N ASP A 806 6.54 -8.30 3.01
CA ASP A 806 6.65 -7.18 3.95
C ASP A 806 8.01 -7.26 4.66
N PHE A 807 8.49 -6.13 5.17
CA PHE A 807 9.69 -6.07 6.00
C PHE A 807 9.55 -4.97 7.04
N SER A 808 9.30 -5.37 8.28
CA SER A 808 9.14 -4.46 9.40
C SER A 808 10.22 -4.66 10.46
N PHE A 809 10.36 -3.68 11.35
CA PHE A 809 11.36 -3.70 12.40
C PHE A 809 10.96 -2.78 13.56
N GLN A 810 11.47 -3.11 14.75
CA GLN A 810 11.12 -2.40 15.98
C GLN A 810 12.26 -2.46 17.00
N ILE A 811 12.28 -1.48 17.91
CA ILE A 811 13.17 -1.49 19.06
C ILE A 811 12.34 -1.82 20.29
N LEU A 812 12.72 -2.89 20.99
CA LEU A 812 12.07 -3.38 22.20
C LEU A 812 12.86 -2.97 23.44
N ASP A 813 12.16 -2.65 24.52
CA ASP A 813 12.74 -2.50 25.86
C ASP A 813 12.94 -3.87 26.54
N SER A 814 13.42 -3.85 27.80
CA SER A 814 13.69 -5.06 28.57
C SER A 814 12.43 -5.88 28.93
N THR A 815 11.23 -5.32 28.76
CA THR A 815 9.95 -6.02 28.96
C THR A 815 9.43 -6.68 27.68
N GLY A 816 10.05 -6.40 26.54
CA GLY A 816 9.59 -6.83 25.22
C GLY A 816 8.57 -5.89 24.57
N LYS A 817 8.32 -4.73 25.19
CA LYS A 817 7.45 -3.69 24.63
C LYS A 817 8.23 -2.87 23.61
N ALA A 818 7.62 -2.66 22.45
CA ALA A 818 8.18 -1.83 21.40
C ALA A 818 8.10 -0.34 21.77
N ILE A 819 9.24 0.34 21.76
CA ILE A 819 9.34 1.80 21.99
C ILE A 819 9.32 2.59 20.68
N VAL A 820 9.72 1.97 19.57
CA VAL A 820 9.60 2.51 18.23
C VAL A 820 9.42 1.36 17.24
N LYS A 821 8.63 1.59 16.20
CA LYS A 821 8.35 0.64 15.13
C LYS A 821 8.37 1.34 13.80
N ASN A 822 8.82 0.66 12.76
CA ASN A 822 8.76 1.15 11.40
C ASN A 822 8.81 -0.02 10.39
N ALA A 823 8.56 0.25 9.13
CA ALA A 823 8.64 -0.72 8.05
C ALA A 823 9.19 -0.05 6.79
N ILE A 824 9.47 -0.84 5.75
CA ILE A 824 9.87 -0.32 4.44
C ILE A 824 8.87 -0.69 3.35
N SER A 825 8.43 0.31 2.59
CA SER A 825 7.63 0.12 1.37
C SER A 825 8.48 -0.18 0.14
N TYR A 826 9.78 0.09 0.18
CA TYR A 826 10.75 -0.11 -0.91
C TYR A 826 12.09 -0.60 -0.35
N ARG A 827 13.07 -0.90 -1.19
CA ARG A 827 14.37 -1.47 -0.76
C ARG A 827 15.17 -0.61 0.24
N SER A 828 14.77 0.63 0.50
CA SER A 828 15.43 1.57 1.41
C SER A 828 14.45 2.64 1.87
N GLY A 829 14.78 3.34 2.95
CA GLY A 829 14.03 4.54 3.41
C GLY A 829 13.37 4.40 4.77
N GLY A 830 13.50 3.24 5.42
CA GLY A 830 13.01 3.02 6.79
C GLY A 830 14.14 3.04 7.80
N GLU A 831 13.86 3.65 8.96
CA GLU A 831 14.80 3.77 10.08
C GLU A 831 14.09 3.67 11.43
N VAL A 832 14.82 3.24 12.45
CA VAL A 832 14.40 3.30 13.86
C VAL A 832 15.54 3.85 14.70
N SER A 833 15.20 4.62 15.73
CA SER A 833 16.17 5.23 16.64
C SER A 833 15.69 5.11 18.08
N ALA A 834 16.63 4.88 18.99
CA ALA A 834 16.42 4.93 20.43
C ALA A 834 17.38 5.92 21.08
N GLU A 835 16.93 6.57 22.14
CA GLU A 835 17.70 7.58 22.88
C GLU A 835 18.11 7.06 24.25
N LEU A 836 19.18 7.64 24.83
CA LEU A 836 19.54 7.41 26.23
C LEU A 836 18.58 8.17 27.15
N PRO A 837 17.84 7.50 28.05
CA PRO A 837 16.96 8.19 29.00
C PRO A 837 17.75 9.12 29.92
N GLU A 838 17.13 10.25 30.28
CA GLU A 838 17.76 11.27 31.14
C GLU A 838 18.21 10.66 32.49
N GLY A 839 19.42 11.01 32.92
CA GLY A 839 20.00 10.56 34.19
C GLY A 839 20.48 9.10 34.24
N LYS A 840 20.44 8.35 33.13
CA LYS A 840 20.99 7.00 33.04
C LYS A 840 22.43 7.01 32.51
N ASP A 841 23.26 6.12 33.04
CA ASP A 841 24.62 5.90 32.49
C ASP A 841 24.59 4.93 31.29
N SER A 842 23.59 4.04 31.22
CA SER A 842 23.33 3.19 30.06
C SER A 842 21.90 2.65 30.06
N VAL A 843 21.45 2.16 28.90
CA VAL A 843 20.19 1.43 28.71
C VAL A 843 20.38 0.29 27.70
N GLU A 844 19.66 -0.82 27.90
CA GLU A 844 19.65 -1.97 26.99
C GLU A 844 18.36 -2.01 26.17
N TYR A 845 18.49 -2.33 24.89
CA TYR A 845 17.39 -2.48 23.95
C TYR A 845 17.64 -3.69 23.04
N VAL A 846 16.60 -4.10 22.32
CA VAL A 846 16.69 -5.13 21.27
C VAL A 846 16.13 -4.57 19.97
N LEU A 847 16.95 -4.56 18.92
CA LEU A 847 16.47 -4.36 17.56
C LEU A 847 15.89 -5.68 17.04
N GLU A 848 14.61 -5.72 16.73
CA GLU A 848 13.94 -6.85 16.12
C GLU A 848 13.65 -6.57 14.65
N LEU A 849 14.11 -7.46 13.76
CA LEU A 849 13.78 -7.46 12.34
C LEU A 849 12.75 -8.55 12.05
N VAL A 850 11.69 -8.19 11.34
CA VAL A 850 10.52 -9.02 11.09
C VAL A 850 10.34 -9.16 9.58
N PRO A 851 11.00 -10.14 8.95
CA PRO A 851 10.79 -10.41 7.53
C PRO A 851 9.49 -11.19 7.31
N ALA A 852 8.85 -10.95 6.16
CA ALA A 852 7.77 -11.80 5.68
C ALA A 852 8.10 -12.33 4.29
N PHE A 853 8.14 -13.65 4.13
CA PHE A 853 8.39 -14.32 2.87
C PHE A 853 7.17 -15.10 2.38
N VAL A 854 7.10 -15.31 1.07
CA VAL A 854 6.11 -16.21 0.45
C VAL A 854 6.35 -17.67 0.85
N ASN A 855 7.63 -18.08 0.95
CA ASN A 855 8.05 -19.42 1.31
C ASN A 855 9.11 -19.38 2.43
N LYS A 856 9.05 -20.35 3.35
CA LYS A 856 9.95 -20.41 4.52
C LYS A 856 11.43 -20.60 4.18
N GLU A 857 11.73 -21.20 3.05
CA GLU A 857 13.11 -21.50 2.63
C GLU A 857 13.84 -20.25 2.10
N GLN A 858 13.12 -19.15 1.89
CA GLN A 858 13.69 -17.92 1.37
C GLN A 858 14.51 -17.18 2.42
N SER A 859 15.47 -16.41 1.94
CA SER A 859 16.26 -15.49 2.74
C SER A 859 16.59 -14.23 1.95
N ALA A 860 16.83 -13.16 2.70
CA ALA A 860 17.21 -11.86 2.19
C ALA A 860 18.43 -11.34 2.96
N LYS A 861 19.35 -10.71 2.22
CA LYS A 861 20.48 -10.01 2.83
C LYS A 861 20.10 -8.56 3.08
N VAL A 862 20.22 -8.14 4.34
CA VAL A 862 19.87 -6.78 4.77
C VAL A 862 21.15 -6.06 5.14
N LYS A 863 21.37 -4.89 4.51
CA LYS A 863 22.42 -3.96 4.92
C LYS A 863 21.86 -3.08 6.03
N ILE A 864 22.58 -3.02 7.14
CA ILE A 864 22.28 -2.15 8.27
C ILE A 864 23.37 -1.09 8.35
N GLU A 865 22.97 0.19 8.29
CA GLU A 865 23.82 1.30 8.71
C GLU A 865 23.42 1.69 10.13
N GLU A 866 24.30 1.41 11.09
CA GLU A 866 24.16 1.78 12.49
C GLU A 866 24.87 3.11 12.70
N LYS A 867 24.12 4.14 13.14
CA LYS A 867 24.64 5.48 13.46
C LYS A 867 24.48 5.75 14.94
N ILE A 868 25.56 6.17 15.58
CA ILE A 868 25.59 6.62 16.97
C ILE A 868 25.84 8.12 16.95
N TYR A 869 24.87 8.90 17.43
CA TYR A 869 25.01 10.35 17.53
C TYR A 869 25.64 10.73 18.86
N PHE A 870 26.56 11.69 18.83
CA PHE A 870 27.12 12.27 20.06
C PHE A 870 26.04 13.07 20.81
N SER A 871 26.26 13.26 22.12
CA SER A 871 25.41 14.12 22.97
C SER A 871 25.24 15.53 22.42
N SER A 872 26.25 16.05 21.71
CA SER A 872 26.20 17.29 20.94
C SER A 872 27.14 17.19 19.73
N PRO A 873 26.77 17.77 18.57
CA PRO A 873 27.67 17.84 17.42
C PRO A 873 28.96 18.58 17.77
N VAL A 874 30.11 18.08 17.30
CA VAL A 874 31.42 18.72 17.51
C VAL A 874 31.70 19.67 16.35
N PRO A 875 31.85 20.98 16.58
CA PRO A 875 32.14 21.91 15.49
C PRO A 875 33.51 21.61 14.88
N ILE A 876 33.59 21.71 13.55
CA ILE A 876 34.87 21.63 12.82
C ILE A 876 35.20 22.96 12.15
N GLU A 877 36.48 23.29 12.12
CA GLU A 877 36.99 24.45 11.43
C GLU A 877 37.22 24.08 9.96
N VAL A 878 36.54 24.78 9.05
CA VAL A 878 36.68 24.59 7.60
C VAL A 878 37.17 25.90 6.98
N LYS A 879 38.32 25.85 6.30
CA LYS A 879 38.97 27.03 5.71
C LYS A 879 39.41 26.78 4.27
N CYS A 880 39.29 27.81 3.44
CA CYS A 880 39.90 27.89 2.11
C CYS A 880 40.91 29.04 2.12
N VAL A 881 42.21 28.75 1.96
CA VAL A 881 43.29 29.76 2.01
C VAL A 881 43.17 30.64 3.27
N GLY A 882 42.96 30.00 4.42
CA GLY A 882 42.84 30.65 5.73
C GLY A 882 41.49 31.31 6.05
N LYS A 883 40.52 31.37 5.12
CA LYS A 883 39.21 32.01 5.31
C LYS A 883 38.07 30.99 5.45
N SER A 884 37.07 31.28 6.27
CA SER A 884 35.82 30.50 6.38
C SER A 884 34.82 30.81 5.25
N SER A 885 35.34 31.13 4.06
CA SER A 885 34.55 31.34 2.85
C SER A 885 35.33 30.85 1.65
N VAL A 886 34.61 30.43 0.61
CA VAL A 886 35.20 29.92 -0.64
C VAL A 886 34.41 30.44 -1.84
N THR A 887 35.13 30.85 -2.88
CA THR A 887 34.55 31.10 -4.21
C THR A 887 34.93 29.95 -5.13
N LEU A 888 33.93 29.22 -5.60
CA LEU A 888 34.07 28.09 -6.52
C LEU A 888 33.85 28.60 -7.96
N TYR A 889 34.94 28.72 -8.71
CA TYR A 889 34.90 29.03 -10.13
C TYR A 889 34.67 27.76 -10.97
N PRO A 890 34.04 27.87 -12.15
CA PRO A 890 33.82 26.73 -13.04
C PRO A 890 35.10 25.92 -13.30
N ASN A 891 35.04 24.60 -13.09
CA ASN A 891 36.11 23.63 -13.30
C ASN A 891 37.43 23.93 -12.57
N ASN A 892 37.41 24.78 -11.53
CA ASN A 892 38.59 25.11 -10.73
C ASN A 892 38.56 24.37 -9.40
N LEU A 893 39.57 23.54 -9.15
CA LEU A 893 39.73 22.84 -7.86
C LEU A 893 40.03 23.84 -6.75
N LYS A 894 39.31 23.71 -5.64
CA LYS A 894 39.58 24.40 -4.38
C LYS A 894 39.85 23.39 -3.27
N ARG A 895 40.97 23.59 -2.58
CA ARG A 895 41.31 22.84 -1.37
C ARG A 895 40.63 23.49 -0.16
N LEU A 896 39.92 22.67 0.61
CA LEU A 896 39.37 23.04 1.91
C LEU A 896 40.18 22.34 3.00
N ASP A 897 40.81 23.11 3.87
CA ASP A 897 41.52 22.61 5.04
C ASP A 897 40.53 22.47 6.21
N ILE A 898 40.55 21.31 6.86
CA ILE A 898 39.61 20.88 7.89
C ILE A 898 40.38 20.55 9.17
N LYS A 899 40.01 21.21 10.28
CA LYS A 899 40.55 20.89 11.60
C LYS A 899 39.42 20.49 12.55
N TYR A 900 39.64 19.40 13.27
CA TYR A 900 38.67 18.85 14.21
C TYR A 900 39.36 18.22 15.41
N VAL A 901 38.63 18.09 16.52
CA VAL A 901 39.06 17.35 17.72
C VAL A 901 38.14 16.15 17.86
N LYS A 902 38.72 14.96 17.99
CA LYS A 902 37.96 13.74 18.21
C LYS A 902 37.36 13.74 19.64
N PRO A 903 36.08 13.38 19.81
CA PRO A 903 35.52 13.12 21.13
C PRO A 903 36.30 12.01 21.87
N ASP A 904 36.41 12.11 23.18
CA ASP A 904 37.00 11.06 24.03
C ASP A 904 35.96 9.95 24.33
N LEU A 905 35.49 9.30 23.26
CA LEU A 905 34.61 8.12 23.32
C LEU A 905 35.32 6.95 22.65
N LYS A 906 35.19 5.74 23.17
CA LYS A 906 35.87 4.55 22.62
C LYS A 906 34.87 3.67 21.86
N TYR A 907 35.12 3.48 20.57
CA TYR A 907 34.40 2.56 19.70
C TYR A 907 35.35 1.50 19.15
N SER A 908 34.81 0.42 18.58
CA SER A 908 35.61 -0.58 17.87
C SER A 908 36.17 0.00 16.56
N GLU A 909 37.29 -0.55 16.06
CA GLU A 909 38.03 -0.05 14.89
C GLU A 909 37.25 -0.06 13.57
N ASP A 910 36.10 -0.72 13.54
CA ASP A 910 35.20 -0.80 12.39
C ASP A 910 34.20 0.37 12.30
N TYR A 911 34.14 1.22 13.32
CA TYR A 911 33.40 2.47 13.28
C TYR A 911 34.17 3.55 12.54
N ASN A 912 33.44 4.31 11.74
CA ASN A 912 33.97 5.52 11.13
C ASN A 912 33.15 6.71 11.58
N GLY A 913 33.81 7.83 11.81
CA GLY A 913 33.17 9.08 12.12
C GLY A 913 32.42 9.66 10.94
N PHE A 914 31.29 10.32 11.19
CA PHE A 914 30.53 11.04 10.16
C PHE A 914 30.14 12.45 10.63
N GLY A 915 29.98 13.34 9.65
CA GLY A 915 29.61 14.73 9.86
C GLY A 915 29.25 15.40 8.54
N LYS A 916 29.23 16.73 8.54
CA LYS A 916 28.92 17.51 7.33
C LYS A 916 29.63 18.85 7.28
N ILE A 917 29.91 19.31 6.06
CA ILE A 917 30.33 20.68 5.75
C ILE A 917 29.15 21.41 5.10
N ASN A 918 28.74 22.52 5.71
CA ASN A 918 27.67 23.36 5.23
C ASN A 918 28.24 24.49 4.36
N PHE A 919 27.78 24.57 3.12
CA PHE A 919 28.01 25.69 2.20
C PHE A 919 26.83 26.64 2.30
N LYS A 920 27.05 27.77 2.97
CA LYS A 920 26.01 28.75 3.30
C LYS A 920 26.05 29.93 2.35
N SER A 921 24.87 30.41 1.97
CA SER A 921 24.70 31.63 1.20
C SER A 921 25.38 32.82 1.90
N VAL A 922 26.15 33.62 1.17
CA VAL A 922 26.82 34.80 1.77
C VAL A 922 25.80 35.87 2.22
N SER A 923 24.68 36.00 1.50
CA SER A 923 23.67 37.02 1.76
C SER A 923 22.66 36.62 2.83
N THR A 924 22.23 35.35 2.85
CA THR A 924 21.16 34.87 3.74
C THR A 924 21.66 33.99 4.88
N ASN A 925 22.91 33.52 4.82
CA ASN A 925 23.49 32.54 5.73
C ASN A 925 22.74 31.19 5.81
N LYS A 926 21.81 30.93 4.90
CA LYS A 926 21.10 29.64 4.80
C LYS A 926 22.00 28.58 4.14
N ASN A 927 21.87 27.33 4.57
CA ASN A 927 22.52 26.19 3.92
C ASN A 927 21.98 26.05 2.50
N GLU A 928 22.87 26.05 1.52
CA GLU A 928 22.54 25.77 0.12
C GLU A 928 23.07 24.39 -0.33
N TYR A 929 24.10 23.88 0.36
CA TYR A 929 24.58 22.52 0.20
C TYR A 929 25.17 21.97 1.50
N GLU A 930 24.91 20.69 1.77
CA GLU A 930 25.54 19.93 2.84
C GLU A 930 26.38 18.83 2.21
N LEU A 931 27.70 18.92 2.38
CA LEU A 931 28.65 17.90 1.93
C LEU A 931 28.89 16.91 3.07
N PRO A 932 28.47 15.64 2.95
CA PRO A 932 28.79 14.63 3.95
C PRO A 932 30.30 14.42 4.02
N ILE A 933 30.83 14.32 5.24
CA ILE A 933 32.23 13.98 5.47
C ILE A 933 32.35 12.75 6.36
N ASN A 934 33.36 11.93 6.07
CA ASN A 934 33.71 10.77 6.88
C ASN A 934 35.11 10.97 7.45
N PHE A 935 35.35 10.52 8.67
CA PHE A 935 36.67 10.56 9.30
C PHE A 935 37.01 9.21 9.93
N LYS A 936 38.29 8.86 9.99
CA LYS A 936 38.72 7.66 10.72
C LYS A 936 38.61 7.95 12.21
N TYR A 937 37.75 7.23 12.90
CA TYR A 937 37.52 7.43 14.33
C TYR A 937 38.70 6.88 15.13
#